data_AF-A0A919IUA3-F1
#
_entry.id   AF-A0A919IUA3-F1
#
_cell.length_a   1.000
_cell.length_b   1.000
_cell.length_c   1.000
_cell.angle_alpha   90.00
_cell.angle_beta   90.00
_cell.angle_gamma   90.00
#
_symmetry.space_group_name_H-M   'P 1'
#
loop_
_entity.id
_entity.type
_entity.pdbx_description
1 polymer ?
#
loop_
_entity_poly.entity_id
_entity_poly.type
_entity_poly.pdbx_seq_one_letter_code
_entity_poly.pdbx_strand_id
1 'polypeptide(L)'
;MTGTEGFVLGVDLGTSHTVAMLRHPDGRTRPLLFDGRPLLPSAVYLDTTGRLHVGADALRLGHAEPGRLEPNPKRHVDDGTVQLGGADVPVADLFAALLGAIAREAVATTGFLPPAILTYPAAWGAARRSVLTEALGKAGWPAGTSLVPEPVAAARYFAEVLRRPVPTGSSIAVFDFGGGTLDVAVVRADGPGTFSVTASGGADDLGGLDIDAALVEHLGKSLAGAEPAAWQQLTEPATLAQWRARRRFWEDVRGAKEMLSRSSFAPVPVPAVEHAVHLTRDELEASADPLIRRGVAEAASVIAAADLKPADLAGLFLVGGSSRIPLVARLLHSELGIAPTVLEQPELPVAEGAIITADQPAALRYATGTAAAATPTPTSPTKHDSPPPSTDTRADAPSPVSPAGPATSPAGPAAAPAGAAFASATPASSAPGSAGPPSTPQPSATPPSPRSHSGSQPSTQPASTQPASAQPASTQPASAQHASAQPASTQRPSAQHEEETDERLRSAPVDPWATGEAAAWHTVAGPPIMAPSSPSMSPHTPSWPSSGPPSSGPPSSGPPSSSPASSSPASSSPASTGTPSSRTPSSGTPSAGPPSSGTPAGASSTGAPSGALGPPHQRGWTPPAPPAAAGTTGRRRRAYLIIAAAVTVVVAAGAVLTWVFWPRYGALDYHALSDPRRIQPIVPVTTDFSDAEIYRDRAYFASVDSTAGGIIGVVAVKLNSSKPLWSSKDGGTAYRWKSMIALPVGLALFTDFDSNNGYQRRMAVLGAADGKLLWQRTLAEEDEVFFAGDTAVVADRKGKQLLGLKLSDGSQRWSLREPESSSSGRSKVLTVTTPTDLGGPATVFGRPFEPDLADDPRIVQIGADKSARVIDANTGKILTDRQNVAQPTDEVVAHNGRLIVLQPSDQRILSYQLDKLGEPKVVYTTQTADAQLKDVTPCGDDRVCFDEEVGYDGKTASVIALDVTGDADHVAWRYKLANVETIVPVGEAVVAGTTSNDTTLIDGSGKQIWTRPGEAARLDGGNLLEFSKPLSKSPDDPALSGRHLGDEAVPLGAFSDIRSDTCAWNTSTVACVAEKDFVLQRFAG
;
A
#
# COMPACT_ATOMS: atom_id res chain seq x y z
N MET A 1 21.28 29.42 -28.36
CA MET A 1 20.13 28.51 -28.60
C MET A 1 19.18 28.68 -27.43
N THR A 2 17.88 28.71 -27.69
CA THR A 2 16.84 29.04 -26.69
C THR A 2 16.42 27.80 -25.91
N GLY A 3 16.42 27.89 -24.58
CA GLY A 3 16.15 26.76 -23.67
C GLY A 3 14.67 26.35 -23.55
N THR A 4 13.95 26.33 -24.67
CA THR A 4 12.50 26.08 -24.75
C THR A 4 12.14 24.76 -25.44
N GLU A 5 13.11 24.07 -26.05
CA GLU A 5 12.89 22.81 -26.74
C GLU A 5 12.86 21.63 -25.76
N GLY A 6 11.87 20.74 -25.90
CA GLY A 6 11.78 19.45 -25.19
C GLY A 6 10.91 19.40 -23.93
N PHE A 7 10.35 20.52 -23.45
CA PHE A 7 9.34 20.49 -22.38
C PHE A 7 7.93 20.31 -22.95
N VAL A 8 7.16 19.35 -22.41
CA VAL A 8 5.75 19.11 -22.75
C VAL A 8 4.98 18.72 -21.50
N LEU A 9 3.74 19.19 -21.35
CA LEU A 9 2.82 18.80 -20.28
C LEU A 9 1.77 17.81 -20.78
N GLY A 10 1.39 16.86 -19.94
CA GLY A 10 0.24 15.97 -20.12
C GLY A 10 -0.72 16.27 -18.99
N VAL A 11 -1.96 16.65 -19.32
CA VAL A 11 -2.93 17.09 -18.33
C VAL A 11 -4.15 16.19 -18.41
N ASP A 12 -4.34 15.39 -17.36
CA ASP A 12 -5.58 14.65 -17.18
C ASP A 12 -6.60 15.48 -16.40
N LEU A 13 -7.65 15.91 -17.08
CA LEU A 13 -8.69 16.77 -16.52
C LEU A 13 -9.83 15.90 -15.94
N GLY A 14 -9.52 15.16 -14.88
CA GLY A 14 -10.47 14.27 -14.22
C GLY A 14 -11.57 15.00 -13.43
N THR A 15 -12.70 14.30 -13.22
CA THR A 15 -13.93 14.89 -12.66
C THR A 15 -13.77 15.47 -11.26
N SER A 16 -13.01 14.81 -10.37
CA SER A 16 -12.81 15.24 -8.98
C SER A 16 -11.35 15.60 -8.66
N HIS A 17 -10.40 15.03 -9.39
CA HIS A 17 -8.98 15.37 -9.34
C HIS A 17 -8.44 15.54 -10.76
N THR A 18 -7.51 16.47 -10.92
CA THR A 18 -6.77 16.77 -12.14
C THR A 18 -5.31 16.45 -11.90
N VAL A 19 -4.66 15.82 -12.87
CA VAL A 19 -3.25 15.43 -12.82
C VAL A 19 -2.47 16.14 -13.92
N ALA A 20 -1.27 16.59 -13.64
CA ALA A 20 -0.37 17.14 -14.66
C ALA A 20 1.01 16.45 -14.57
N MET A 21 1.47 15.88 -15.68
CA MET A 21 2.79 15.26 -15.83
C MET A 21 3.64 16.11 -16.77
N LEU A 22 4.86 16.43 -16.36
CA LEU A 22 5.84 17.20 -17.12
C LEU A 22 6.90 16.27 -17.70
N ARG A 23 7.05 16.24 -19.03
CA ARG A 23 8.24 15.71 -19.69
C ARG A 23 9.32 16.80 -19.75
N HIS A 24 10.51 16.48 -19.27
CA HIS A 24 11.71 17.30 -19.41
C HIS A 24 12.41 17.04 -20.76
N PRO A 25 13.27 17.97 -21.25
CA PRO A 25 14.03 17.78 -22.49
C PRO A 25 15.00 16.58 -22.52
N ASP A 26 15.30 15.99 -21.36
CA ASP A 26 16.09 14.76 -21.22
C ASP A 26 15.22 13.47 -21.27
N GLY A 27 13.94 13.61 -21.62
CA GLY A 27 12.97 12.52 -21.74
C GLY A 27 12.31 12.10 -20.42
N ARG A 28 12.81 12.55 -19.26
CA ARG A 28 12.25 12.15 -17.95
C ARG A 28 10.89 12.79 -17.71
N THR A 29 9.94 11.99 -17.26
CA THR A 29 8.60 12.39 -16.82
C THR A 29 8.57 12.60 -15.31
N ARG A 30 7.78 13.57 -14.83
CA ARG A 30 7.54 13.87 -13.40
C ARG A 30 6.15 14.46 -13.18
N PRO A 31 5.46 14.17 -12.08
CA PRO A 31 4.26 14.92 -11.71
C PRO A 31 4.60 16.37 -11.37
N LEU A 32 3.74 17.28 -11.81
CA LEU A 32 3.66 18.65 -11.33
C LEU A 32 2.99 18.63 -9.94
N LEU A 33 3.51 19.40 -8.99
CA LEU A 33 3.10 19.29 -7.58
C LEU A 33 2.32 20.52 -7.12
N PHE A 34 1.05 20.32 -6.78
CA PHE A 34 0.14 21.34 -6.26
C PHE A 34 0.12 21.24 -4.73
N ASP A 35 0.57 22.27 -4.03
CA ASP A 35 0.77 22.26 -2.58
C ASP A 35 1.61 21.04 -2.09
N GLY A 36 2.56 20.60 -2.94
CA GLY A 36 3.40 19.42 -2.70
C GLY A 36 2.79 18.06 -3.09
N ARG A 37 1.59 18.02 -3.68
CA ARG A 37 0.86 16.79 -4.03
C ARG A 37 0.69 16.64 -5.56
N PRO A 38 0.74 15.42 -6.13
CA PRO A 38 0.58 15.20 -7.58
C PRO A 38 -0.88 15.31 -8.07
N LEU A 39 -1.85 15.40 -7.16
CA LEU A 39 -3.28 15.52 -7.46
C LEU A 39 -3.78 16.92 -7.09
N LEU A 40 -4.29 17.67 -8.08
CA LEU A 40 -5.02 18.91 -7.86
C LEU A 40 -6.52 18.59 -7.75
N PRO A 41 -7.23 18.93 -6.66
CA PRO A 41 -8.69 18.81 -6.66
C PRO A 41 -9.29 19.66 -7.79
N SER A 42 -10.19 19.08 -8.61
CA SER A 42 -10.79 19.79 -9.75
C SER A 42 -11.78 20.89 -9.34
N ALA A 43 -12.01 21.06 -8.04
CA ALA A 43 -12.96 21.99 -7.45
C ALA A 43 -12.61 23.48 -7.70
N VAL A 44 -13.66 24.29 -7.87
CA VAL A 44 -13.58 25.74 -8.13
C VAL A 44 -14.54 26.49 -7.19
N TYR A 45 -14.14 27.64 -6.63
CA TYR A 45 -14.94 28.42 -5.68
C TYR A 45 -15.01 29.90 -6.07
N LEU A 46 -16.20 30.50 -6.11
CA LEU A 46 -16.39 31.93 -6.41
C LEU A 46 -16.43 32.81 -5.15
N ASP A 47 -15.37 33.59 -4.91
CA ASP A 47 -15.33 34.53 -3.78
C ASP A 47 -16.23 35.77 -3.99
N THR A 48 -16.46 36.50 -2.89
CA THR A 48 -17.31 37.69 -2.87
C THR A 48 -16.74 38.89 -3.64
N THR A 49 -15.54 38.79 -4.22
CA THR A 49 -14.96 39.78 -5.14
C THR A 49 -15.14 39.40 -6.61
N GLY A 50 -15.76 38.25 -6.90
CA GLY A 50 -15.94 37.71 -8.24
C GLY A 50 -14.74 36.90 -8.74
N ARG A 51 -13.81 36.50 -7.87
CA ARG A 51 -12.62 35.73 -8.25
C ARG A 51 -12.82 34.23 -7.98
N LEU A 52 -12.44 33.42 -8.96
CA LEU A 52 -12.40 31.97 -8.86
C LEU A 52 -11.11 31.50 -8.14
N HIS A 53 -11.29 30.72 -7.08
CA HIS A 53 -10.28 29.90 -6.41
C HIS A 53 -10.38 28.46 -6.88
N VAL A 54 -9.36 27.65 -6.65
CA VAL A 54 -9.22 26.30 -7.22
C VAL A 54 -8.54 25.35 -6.23
N GLY A 55 -8.69 24.04 -6.42
CA GLY A 55 -7.93 23.05 -5.68
C GLY A 55 -8.25 23.00 -4.19
N ALA A 56 -7.21 22.80 -3.36
CA ALA A 56 -7.34 22.75 -1.91
C ALA A 56 -7.95 24.04 -1.32
N ASP A 57 -7.62 25.20 -1.89
CA ASP A 57 -8.18 26.49 -1.47
C ASP A 57 -9.67 26.63 -1.79
N ALA A 58 -10.12 26.10 -2.94
CA ALA A 58 -11.56 26.04 -3.24
C ALA A 58 -12.33 25.19 -2.23
N LEU A 59 -11.86 23.97 -1.96
CA LEU A 59 -12.47 23.09 -0.94
C LEU A 59 -12.49 23.75 0.44
N ARG A 60 -11.35 24.33 0.86
CA ARG A 60 -11.19 25.03 2.15
C ARG A 60 -12.18 26.18 2.33
N LEU A 61 -12.47 26.93 1.27
CA LEU A 61 -13.47 28.01 1.26
C LEU A 61 -14.90 27.45 1.16
N GLY A 62 -15.11 26.37 0.42
CA GLY A 62 -16.40 25.68 0.29
C GLY A 62 -16.92 25.07 1.58
N HIS A 63 -16.06 24.61 2.51
CA HIS A 63 -16.50 24.24 3.86
C HIS A 63 -17.09 25.44 4.65
N ALA A 64 -16.80 26.68 4.25
CA ALA A 64 -17.37 27.88 4.85
C ALA A 64 -18.62 28.39 4.10
N GLU A 65 -18.64 28.37 2.77
CA GLU A 65 -19.82 28.71 1.96
C GLU A 65 -20.06 27.65 0.86
N PRO A 66 -20.77 26.54 1.16
CA PRO A 66 -20.92 25.42 0.23
C PRO A 66 -21.56 25.82 -1.11
N GLY A 67 -22.56 26.71 -1.09
CA GLY A 67 -23.22 27.21 -2.31
C GLY A 67 -22.37 28.15 -3.17
N ARG A 68 -21.05 28.27 -2.92
CA ARG A 68 -20.06 28.97 -3.77
C ARG A 68 -19.03 28.02 -4.38
N LEU A 69 -19.07 26.74 -4.04
CA LEU A 69 -18.13 25.70 -4.48
C LEU A 69 -18.77 24.83 -5.56
N GLU A 70 -18.14 24.75 -6.73
CA GLU A 70 -18.37 23.62 -7.65
C GLU A 70 -17.25 22.58 -7.44
N PRO A 71 -17.54 21.40 -6.84
CA PRO A 71 -16.52 20.40 -6.54
C PRO A 71 -16.06 19.55 -7.74
N ASN A 72 -16.85 19.43 -8.80
CA ASN A 72 -16.62 18.53 -9.95
C ASN A 72 -16.99 19.18 -11.32
N PRO A 73 -16.37 20.30 -11.76
CA PRO A 73 -16.79 21.03 -12.96
C PRO A 73 -16.93 20.22 -14.26
N LYS A 74 -16.27 19.06 -14.39
CA LYS A 74 -16.38 18.18 -15.56
C LYS A 74 -17.80 17.64 -15.78
N ARG A 75 -18.63 17.49 -14.73
CA ARG A 75 -20.05 17.08 -14.87
C ARG A 75 -20.91 18.16 -15.53
N HIS A 76 -20.55 19.43 -15.42
CA HIS A 76 -21.30 20.57 -15.96
C HIS A 76 -20.93 20.98 -17.39
N VAL A 77 -20.18 20.13 -18.13
CA VAL A 77 -19.62 20.46 -19.45
C VAL A 77 -20.65 20.90 -20.50
N ASP A 78 -21.90 20.42 -20.40
CA ASP A 78 -22.99 20.76 -21.32
C ASP A 78 -23.90 21.90 -20.83
N ASP A 79 -23.82 22.30 -19.56
CA ASP A 79 -24.77 23.23 -18.92
C ASP A 79 -24.56 24.70 -19.31
N GLY A 80 -23.38 25.02 -19.85
CA GLY A 80 -22.98 26.38 -20.24
C GLY A 80 -22.61 27.30 -19.07
N THR A 81 -23.41 27.32 -18.00
CA THR A 81 -23.21 28.12 -16.78
C THR A 81 -23.60 27.35 -15.51
N VAL A 82 -22.85 27.52 -14.43
CA VAL A 82 -23.15 27.00 -13.08
C VAL A 82 -23.42 28.16 -12.13
N GLN A 83 -24.46 28.08 -11.29
CA GLN A 83 -24.72 29.09 -10.27
C GLN A 83 -23.80 28.92 -9.06
N LEU A 84 -22.97 29.92 -8.78
CA LEU A 84 -22.11 29.98 -7.60
C LEU A 84 -22.40 31.26 -6.81
N GLY A 85 -22.89 31.12 -5.59
CA GLY A 85 -23.16 32.23 -4.67
C GLY A 85 -24.20 33.23 -5.16
N GLY A 86 -25.11 32.80 -6.04
CA GLY A 86 -26.11 33.66 -6.70
C GLY A 86 -25.63 34.37 -7.96
N ALA A 87 -24.55 33.90 -8.60
CA ALA A 87 -24.07 34.39 -9.89
C ALA A 87 -23.86 33.23 -10.87
N ASP A 88 -24.31 33.39 -12.12
CA ASP A 88 -24.07 32.44 -13.20
C ASP A 88 -22.61 32.55 -13.67
N VAL A 89 -21.82 31.49 -13.49
CA VAL A 89 -20.42 31.42 -13.92
C VAL A 89 -20.31 30.51 -15.15
N PRO A 90 -19.78 30.98 -16.30
CA PRO A 90 -19.58 30.14 -17.47
C PRO A 90 -18.69 28.92 -17.17
N VAL A 91 -19.09 27.75 -17.66
CA VAL A 91 -18.37 26.49 -17.47
C VAL A 91 -16.95 26.56 -18.04
N ALA A 92 -16.78 27.26 -19.18
CA ALA A 92 -15.47 27.57 -19.75
C ALA A 92 -14.57 28.40 -18.81
N ASP A 93 -15.14 29.24 -17.92
CA ASP A 93 -14.38 30.02 -16.94
C ASP A 93 -13.98 29.18 -15.72
N LEU A 94 -14.80 28.21 -15.32
CA LEU A 94 -14.43 27.20 -14.31
C LEU A 94 -13.22 26.39 -14.77
N PHE A 95 -13.27 25.85 -16.00
CA PHE A 95 -12.12 25.16 -16.59
C PHE A 95 -10.93 26.10 -16.81
N ALA A 96 -11.12 27.35 -17.23
CA ALA A 96 -10.02 28.31 -17.40
C ALA A 96 -9.34 28.66 -16.06
N ALA A 97 -10.08 28.74 -14.95
CA ALA A 97 -9.49 28.94 -13.63
C ALA A 97 -8.61 27.76 -13.21
N LEU A 98 -9.08 26.53 -13.44
CA LEU A 98 -8.38 25.28 -13.13
C LEU A 98 -7.13 25.09 -14.01
N LEU A 99 -7.27 25.25 -15.34
CA LEU A 99 -6.18 25.23 -16.30
C LEU A 99 -5.17 26.37 -16.06
N GLY A 100 -5.64 27.52 -15.57
CA GLY A 100 -4.80 28.63 -15.13
C GLY A 100 -4.00 28.32 -13.86
N ALA A 101 -4.45 27.38 -13.01
CA ALA A 101 -3.69 26.88 -11.87
C ALA A 101 -2.50 26.03 -12.31
N ILE A 102 -2.77 25.10 -13.23
CA ILE A 102 -1.76 24.23 -13.85
C ILE A 102 -0.74 25.09 -14.61
N ALA A 103 -1.18 26.12 -15.32
CA ALA A 103 -0.30 27.06 -16.00
C ALA A 103 0.60 27.84 -15.03
N ARG A 104 0.08 28.29 -13.87
CA ARG A 104 0.90 28.96 -12.84
C ARG A 104 1.98 28.04 -12.27
N GLU A 105 1.64 26.79 -11.94
CA GLU A 105 2.62 25.85 -11.37
C GLU A 105 3.63 25.37 -12.43
N ALA A 106 3.21 25.21 -13.68
CA ALA A 106 4.12 24.96 -14.80
C ALA A 106 5.14 26.09 -14.99
N VAL A 107 4.70 27.36 -14.87
CA VAL A 107 5.57 28.54 -14.90
C VAL A 107 6.49 28.61 -13.68
N ALA A 108 6.01 28.25 -12.48
CA ALA A 108 6.85 28.17 -11.28
C ALA A 108 7.95 27.08 -11.42
N THR A 109 7.60 25.92 -11.98
CA THR A 109 8.49 24.77 -12.16
C THR A 109 9.48 24.93 -13.32
N THR A 110 9.10 25.56 -14.43
CA THR A 110 9.92 25.62 -15.67
C THR A 110 10.39 27.02 -16.09
N GLY A 111 9.82 28.08 -15.51
CA GLY A 111 10.07 29.48 -15.89
C GLY A 111 9.28 29.98 -17.10
N PHE A 112 8.47 29.13 -17.75
CA PHE A 112 7.57 29.48 -18.85
C PHE A 112 6.35 28.56 -18.87
N LEU A 113 5.44 28.70 -19.84
CA LEU A 113 4.31 27.78 -20.02
C LEU A 113 4.62 26.81 -21.18
N PRO A 114 4.91 25.52 -20.92
CA PRO A 114 5.08 24.52 -21.98
C PRO A 114 3.77 24.27 -22.75
N PRO A 115 3.85 23.76 -24.00
CA PRO A 115 2.68 23.19 -24.66
C PRO A 115 2.16 21.97 -23.89
N ALA A 116 0.84 21.80 -23.85
CA ALA A 116 0.21 20.65 -23.22
C ALA A 116 -0.49 19.71 -24.20
N ILE A 117 -0.72 18.49 -23.74
CA ILE A 117 -1.62 17.51 -24.33
C ILE A 117 -2.68 17.24 -23.25
N LEU A 118 -3.85 17.85 -23.40
CA LEU A 118 -4.99 17.64 -22.51
C LEU A 118 -5.74 16.38 -22.92
N THR A 119 -6.20 15.61 -21.94
CA THR A 119 -7.04 14.45 -22.18
C THR A 119 -8.53 14.84 -22.25
N TYR A 120 -9.35 13.98 -22.86
CA TYR A 120 -10.81 14.07 -22.81
C TYR A 120 -11.46 12.69 -22.99
N PRO A 121 -12.68 12.43 -22.47
CA PRO A 121 -13.33 11.13 -22.58
C PRO A 121 -13.69 10.82 -24.04
N ALA A 122 -13.48 9.59 -24.49
CA ALA A 122 -13.56 9.23 -25.92
C ALA A 122 -14.93 9.49 -26.56
N ALA A 123 -16.01 9.47 -25.77
CA ALA A 123 -17.37 9.79 -26.23
C ALA A 123 -17.62 11.29 -26.51
N TRP A 124 -16.73 12.20 -26.11
CA TRP A 124 -16.97 13.64 -26.21
C TRP A 124 -16.93 14.15 -27.66
N GLY A 125 -18.10 14.60 -28.13
CA GLY A 125 -18.30 15.23 -29.44
C GLY A 125 -17.56 16.56 -29.62
N ALA A 126 -17.83 17.26 -30.73
CA ALA A 126 -17.18 18.54 -31.03
C ALA A 126 -17.52 19.65 -30.01
N ALA A 127 -18.74 19.67 -29.46
CA ALA A 127 -19.22 20.70 -28.52
C ALA A 127 -18.48 20.68 -27.17
N ARG A 128 -18.51 19.54 -26.45
CA ARG A 128 -17.77 19.39 -25.17
C ARG A 128 -16.27 19.73 -25.34
N ARG A 129 -15.66 19.38 -26.48
CA ARG A 129 -14.26 19.73 -26.80
C ARG A 129 -14.02 21.21 -27.15
N SER A 130 -15.01 21.92 -27.71
CA SER A 130 -14.87 23.36 -27.93
C SER A 130 -14.86 24.15 -26.62
N VAL A 131 -15.58 23.69 -25.58
CA VAL A 131 -15.53 24.28 -24.23
C VAL A 131 -14.12 24.20 -23.63
N LEU A 132 -13.45 23.04 -23.74
CA LEU A 132 -12.04 22.92 -23.34
C LEU A 132 -11.10 23.82 -24.17
N THR A 133 -11.37 23.96 -25.47
CA THR A 133 -10.57 24.80 -26.38
C THR A 133 -10.72 26.29 -26.03
N GLU A 134 -11.93 26.73 -25.68
CA GLU A 134 -12.19 28.09 -25.17
C GLU A 134 -11.49 28.33 -23.83
N ALA A 135 -11.59 27.37 -22.90
CA ALA A 135 -10.95 27.44 -21.59
C ALA A 135 -9.42 27.52 -21.67
N LEU A 136 -8.80 26.76 -22.58
CA LEU A 136 -7.36 26.85 -22.89
C LEU A 136 -6.98 28.26 -23.40
N GLY A 137 -7.78 28.84 -24.29
CA GLY A 137 -7.57 30.20 -24.79
C GLY A 137 -7.69 31.26 -23.69
N LYS A 138 -8.73 31.15 -22.85
CA LYS A 138 -8.95 32.02 -21.68
C LYS A 138 -7.83 31.91 -20.63
N ALA A 139 -7.30 30.71 -20.42
CA ALA A 139 -6.16 30.46 -19.53
C ALA A 139 -4.78 30.79 -20.14
N GLY A 140 -4.73 31.23 -21.41
CA GLY A 140 -3.51 31.73 -22.05
C GLY A 140 -2.53 30.64 -22.53
N TRP A 141 -3.00 29.42 -22.79
CA TRP A 141 -2.13 28.32 -23.23
C TRP A 141 -1.55 28.54 -24.64
N PRO A 142 -0.30 28.11 -24.91
CA PRO A 142 0.35 28.31 -26.19
C PRO A 142 -0.29 27.46 -27.30
N ALA A 143 -0.24 27.96 -28.54
CA ALA A 143 -0.85 27.32 -29.72
C ALA A 143 -0.25 25.95 -30.13
N GLY A 144 0.78 25.46 -29.43
CA GLY A 144 1.25 24.06 -29.53
C GLY A 144 0.45 23.08 -28.66
N THR A 145 -0.55 23.56 -27.90
CA THR A 145 -1.39 22.74 -27.03
C THR A 145 -2.43 21.97 -27.84
N SER A 146 -2.69 20.71 -27.48
CA SER A 146 -3.56 19.80 -28.23
C SER A 146 -4.42 18.92 -27.30
N LEU A 147 -5.37 18.17 -27.88
CA LEU A 147 -6.29 17.28 -27.19
C LEU A 147 -6.08 15.82 -27.63
N VAL A 148 -6.09 14.86 -26.70
CA VAL A 148 -6.02 13.40 -26.95
C VAL A 148 -7.13 12.66 -26.19
N PRO A 149 -7.73 11.57 -26.72
CA PRO A 149 -8.65 10.76 -25.93
C PRO A 149 -7.96 10.12 -24.72
N GLU A 150 -8.60 10.16 -23.56
CA GLU A 150 -8.18 9.51 -22.30
C GLU A 150 -7.75 8.05 -22.50
N PRO A 151 -8.55 7.16 -23.15
CA PRO A 151 -8.13 5.77 -23.36
C PRO A 151 -6.99 5.60 -24.37
N VAL A 152 -6.76 6.56 -25.28
CA VAL A 152 -5.58 6.53 -26.17
C VAL A 152 -4.31 6.88 -25.40
N ALA A 153 -4.39 7.82 -24.44
CA ALA A 153 -3.29 8.08 -23.52
C ALA A 153 -3.02 6.87 -22.61
N ALA A 154 -4.06 6.29 -21.99
CA ALA A 154 -3.95 5.08 -21.19
C ALA A 154 -3.33 3.90 -21.98
N ALA A 155 -3.68 3.72 -23.25
CA ALA A 155 -3.10 2.69 -24.11
C ALA A 155 -1.60 2.89 -24.37
N ARG A 156 -1.14 4.14 -24.57
CA ARG A 156 0.30 4.45 -24.67
C ARG A 156 1.03 4.21 -23.35
N TYR A 157 0.42 4.54 -22.22
CA TYR A 157 1.00 4.26 -20.91
C TYR A 157 1.20 2.75 -20.68
N PHE A 158 0.17 1.96 -20.97
CA PHE A 158 0.21 0.49 -20.92
C PHE A 158 1.31 -0.07 -21.81
N ALA A 159 1.41 0.41 -23.05
CA ALA A 159 2.38 -0.09 -24.02
C ALA A 159 3.83 0.32 -23.73
N GLU A 160 4.07 1.58 -23.32
CA GLU A 160 5.41 2.17 -23.30
C GLU A 160 5.98 2.39 -21.89
N VAL A 161 5.16 2.71 -20.87
CA VAL A 161 5.63 2.86 -19.46
C VAL A 161 5.64 1.51 -18.75
N LEU A 162 4.51 0.79 -18.80
CA LEU A 162 4.43 -0.58 -18.28
C LEU A 162 5.13 -1.59 -19.21
N ARG A 163 5.61 -1.13 -20.38
CA ARG A 163 6.36 -1.89 -21.39
C ARG A 163 5.62 -3.13 -21.92
N ARG A 164 4.28 -3.15 -21.86
CA ARG A 164 3.43 -4.27 -22.27
C ARG A 164 3.14 -4.19 -23.78
N PRO A 165 3.91 -4.85 -24.68
CA PRO A 165 3.90 -4.48 -26.09
C PRO A 165 2.60 -4.95 -26.74
N VAL A 166 1.75 -4.03 -27.18
CA VAL A 166 0.52 -4.35 -27.93
C VAL A 166 0.89 -4.55 -29.40
N PRO A 167 0.73 -5.76 -29.99
CA PRO A 167 1.09 -6.00 -31.38
C PRO A 167 0.20 -5.20 -32.34
N THR A 168 0.76 -4.75 -33.47
CA THR A 168 0.00 -4.06 -34.52
C THR A 168 -1.19 -4.93 -34.98
N GLY A 169 -2.39 -4.36 -34.95
CA GLY A 169 -3.65 -5.04 -35.24
C GLY A 169 -4.37 -5.59 -34.01
N SER A 170 -3.69 -5.77 -32.87
CA SER A 170 -4.31 -6.16 -31.60
C SER A 170 -4.97 -4.97 -30.89
N SER A 171 -5.96 -5.27 -30.06
CA SER A 171 -6.67 -4.27 -29.25
C SER A 171 -6.54 -4.54 -27.76
N ILE A 172 -6.59 -3.48 -26.95
CA ILE A 172 -6.82 -3.55 -25.51
C ILE A 172 -8.16 -2.90 -25.17
N ALA A 173 -8.75 -3.26 -24.04
CA ALA A 173 -9.83 -2.50 -23.43
C ALA A 173 -9.26 -1.60 -22.32
N VAL A 174 -9.72 -0.35 -22.25
CA VAL A 174 -9.47 0.58 -21.15
C VAL A 174 -10.78 0.80 -20.40
N PHE A 175 -10.73 0.72 -19.07
CA PHE A 175 -11.85 0.92 -18.16
C PHE A 175 -11.46 2.03 -17.19
N ASP A 176 -11.92 3.25 -17.45
CA ASP A 176 -11.68 4.42 -16.60
C ASP A 176 -12.84 4.61 -15.63
N PHE A 177 -12.67 4.13 -14.39
CA PHE A 177 -13.68 4.33 -13.35
C PHE A 177 -13.30 5.56 -12.53
N GLY A 178 -13.72 6.72 -13.05
CA GLY A 178 -13.38 8.02 -12.53
C GLY A 178 -14.14 8.42 -11.25
N GLY A 179 -13.99 9.68 -10.87
CA GLY A 179 -14.71 10.27 -9.74
C GLY A 179 -16.21 10.44 -9.99
N GLY A 180 -16.63 10.58 -11.25
CA GLY A 180 -18.03 10.87 -11.61
C GLY A 180 -18.45 10.49 -13.03
N THR A 181 -17.68 9.66 -13.71
CA THR A 181 -18.06 8.96 -14.96
C THR A 181 -17.39 7.59 -14.95
N LEU A 182 -17.94 6.67 -15.74
CA LEU A 182 -17.28 5.44 -16.16
C LEU A 182 -17.11 5.53 -17.67
N ASP A 183 -15.89 5.54 -18.15
CA ASP A 183 -15.60 5.61 -19.58
C ASP A 183 -14.89 4.32 -20.01
N VAL A 184 -15.48 3.60 -20.97
CA VAL A 184 -14.93 2.32 -21.47
C VAL A 184 -14.65 2.43 -22.95
N ALA A 185 -13.47 1.99 -23.39
CA ALA A 185 -13.11 2.00 -24.80
C ALA A 185 -12.24 0.80 -25.18
N VAL A 186 -12.46 0.27 -26.38
CA VAL A 186 -11.51 -0.62 -27.06
C VAL A 186 -10.61 0.22 -27.93
N VAL A 187 -9.30 0.01 -27.79
CA VAL A 187 -8.25 0.77 -28.47
C VAL A 187 -7.32 -0.20 -29.21
N ARG A 188 -7.22 -0.06 -30.53
CA ARG A 188 -6.36 -0.88 -31.39
C ARG A 188 -5.01 -0.22 -31.60
N ALA A 189 -3.94 -1.02 -31.57
CA ALA A 189 -2.62 -0.59 -32.05
C ALA A 189 -2.58 -0.61 -33.58
N ASP A 190 -2.49 0.56 -34.22
CA ASP A 190 -2.33 0.68 -35.68
C ASP A 190 -0.86 0.61 -36.12
N GLY A 191 0.06 0.63 -35.15
CA GLY A 191 1.51 0.63 -35.34
C GLY A 191 2.25 0.96 -34.04
N PRO A 192 3.60 0.97 -34.03
CA PRO A 192 4.39 1.25 -32.83
C PRO A 192 4.06 2.62 -32.21
N GLY A 193 3.54 2.62 -30.96
CA GLY A 193 3.13 3.83 -30.23
C GLY A 193 1.87 4.53 -30.78
N THR A 194 1.25 4.00 -31.84
CA THR A 194 0.09 4.62 -32.52
C THR A 194 -1.17 3.81 -32.28
N PHE A 195 -2.19 4.46 -31.72
CA PHE A 195 -3.42 3.85 -31.23
C PHE A 195 -4.66 4.61 -31.71
N SER A 196 -5.73 3.89 -32.06
CA SER A 196 -7.06 4.45 -32.35
C SER A 196 -8.16 3.75 -31.56
N VAL A 197 -9.20 4.51 -31.20
CA VAL A 197 -10.41 3.96 -30.56
C VAL A 197 -11.25 3.27 -31.63
N THR A 198 -11.57 1.99 -31.43
CA THR A 198 -12.46 1.22 -32.33
C THR A 198 -13.90 1.22 -31.85
N ALA A 199 -14.11 1.21 -30.53
CA ALA A 199 -15.41 1.38 -29.90
C ALA A 199 -15.27 2.11 -28.57
N SER A 200 -16.27 2.90 -28.19
CA SER A 200 -16.35 3.54 -26.88
C SER A 200 -17.80 3.63 -26.39
N GLY A 201 -17.96 3.51 -25.08
CA GLY A 201 -19.22 3.63 -24.34
C GLY A 201 -18.91 3.99 -22.89
N GLY A 202 -19.86 3.78 -21.99
CA GLY A 202 -19.74 4.22 -20.61
C GLY A 202 -21.02 4.82 -20.04
N ALA A 203 -20.88 5.59 -18.96
CA ALA A 203 -21.98 6.20 -18.24
C ALA A 203 -21.57 7.50 -17.52
N ASP A 204 -22.22 8.60 -17.90
CA ASP A 204 -22.08 9.91 -17.25
C ASP A 204 -22.60 9.89 -15.77
N ASP A 205 -23.45 8.92 -15.41
CA ASP A 205 -24.08 8.73 -14.08
C ASP A 205 -23.48 7.57 -13.24
N LEU A 206 -22.24 7.13 -13.52
CA LEU A 206 -21.60 6.03 -12.79
C LEU A 206 -20.12 6.32 -12.47
N GLY A 207 -19.84 6.84 -11.28
CA GLY A 207 -18.48 7.03 -10.78
C GLY A 207 -18.41 6.93 -9.25
N GLY A 208 -17.26 7.33 -8.70
CA GLY A 208 -17.02 7.33 -7.25
C GLY A 208 -18.02 8.18 -6.45
N LEU A 209 -18.62 9.23 -7.04
CA LEU A 209 -19.68 10.06 -6.47
C LEU A 209 -20.98 9.31 -6.25
N ASP A 210 -21.32 8.40 -7.15
CA ASP A 210 -22.61 7.70 -7.14
C ASP A 210 -22.52 6.48 -6.18
N ILE A 211 -21.30 5.97 -5.95
CA ILE A 211 -20.99 5.13 -4.78
C ILE A 211 -21.04 5.93 -3.47
N ASP A 212 -20.52 7.18 -3.42
CA ASP A 212 -20.69 8.03 -2.21
C ASP A 212 -22.18 8.21 -1.87
N ALA A 213 -23.04 8.40 -2.88
CA ALA A 213 -24.48 8.51 -2.72
C ALA A 213 -25.13 7.22 -2.21
N ALA A 214 -24.76 6.06 -2.77
CA ALA A 214 -25.26 4.75 -2.30
C ALA A 214 -24.88 4.47 -0.83
N LEU A 215 -23.67 4.86 -0.42
CA LEU A 215 -23.23 4.79 0.97
C LEU A 215 -24.00 5.74 1.89
N VAL A 216 -24.27 6.98 1.44
CA VAL A 216 -25.11 7.93 2.17
C VAL A 216 -26.53 7.38 2.36
N GLU A 217 -27.12 6.74 1.35
CA GLU A 217 -28.43 6.07 1.47
C GLU A 217 -28.38 4.86 2.42
N HIS A 218 -27.32 4.05 2.35
CA HIS A 218 -27.10 2.92 3.26
C HIS A 218 -27.03 3.37 4.73
N LEU A 219 -26.15 4.33 5.05
CA LEU A 219 -26.02 4.90 6.39
C LEU A 219 -27.30 5.61 6.84
N GLY A 220 -28.00 6.25 5.91
CA GLY A 220 -29.30 6.89 6.12
C GLY A 220 -30.38 5.96 6.66
N LYS A 221 -30.40 4.68 6.24
CA LYS A 221 -31.38 3.69 6.74
C LYS A 221 -31.22 3.42 8.24
N SER A 222 -30.00 3.45 8.75
CA SER A 222 -29.70 3.32 10.17
C SER A 222 -29.89 4.65 10.92
N LEU A 223 -29.40 5.75 10.35
CA LEU A 223 -29.48 7.09 10.96
C LEU A 223 -30.91 7.61 11.08
N ALA A 224 -31.79 7.33 10.12
CA ALA A 224 -33.20 7.74 10.19
C ALA A 224 -33.97 7.09 11.35
N GLY A 225 -33.54 5.91 11.82
CA GLY A 225 -34.13 5.22 12.96
C GLY A 225 -33.51 5.61 14.31
N ALA A 226 -32.18 5.73 14.36
CA ALA A 226 -31.44 6.00 15.59
C ALA A 226 -31.36 7.51 15.93
N GLU A 227 -31.07 8.35 14.93
CA GLU A 227 -30.77 9.77 15.08
C GLU A 227 -31.58 10.63 14.08
N PRO A 228 -32.93 10.53 14.07
CA PRO A 228 -33.79 11.12 13.03
C PRO A 228 -33.61 12.63 12.87
N ALA A 229 -33.36 13.35 13.97
CA ALA A 229 -33.14 14.79 13.96
C ALA A 229 -31.76 15.20 13.40
N ALA A 230 -30.75 14.33 13.46
CA ALA A 230 -29.47 14.54 12.77
C ALA A 230 -29.61 14.21 11.28
N TRP A 231 -30.26 13.08 10.96
CA TRP A 231 -30.49 12.65 9.58
C TRP A 231 -31.28 13.70 8.78
N GLN A 232 -32.40 14.21 9.31
CA GLN A 232 -33.19 15.25 8.64
C GLN A 232 -32.36 16.51 8.32
N GLN A 233 -31.43 16.90 9.19
CA GLN A 233 -30.58 18.07 8.95
C GLN A 233 -29.53 17.86 7.84
N LEU A 234 -29.20 16.61 7.51
CA LEU A 234 -28.30 16.26 6.41
C LEU A 234 -29.07 16.14 5.08
N THR A 235 -30.31 15.63 5.11
CA THR A 235 -31.17 15.52 3.92
C THR A 235 -31.83 16.84 3.53
N GLU A 236 -32.32 17.61 4.51
CA GLU A 236 -33.11 18.85 4.37
C GLU A 236 -32.41 20.06 5.05
N PRO A 237 -31.22 20.48 4.59
CA PRO A 237 -30.48 21.59 5.20
C PRO A 237 -31.17 22.96 4.98
N ALA A 238 -31.86 23.45 6.01
CA ALA A 238 -32.56 24.75 5.98
C ALA A 238 -31.66 25.95 6.33
N THR A 239 -30.46 25.72 6.87
CA THR A 239 -29.53 26.77 7.33
C THR A 239 -28.10 26.53 6.83
N LEU A 240 -27.30 27.60 6.74
CA LEU A 240 -25.89 27.50 6.33
C LEU A 240 -25.08 26.54 7.22
N ALA A 241 -25.39 26.43 8.51
CA ALA A 241 -24.76 25.46 9.41
C ALA A 241 -25.06 24.00 9.00
N GLN A 242 -26.30 23.72 8.59
CA GLN A 242 -26.72 22.41 8.13
C GLN A 242 -26.16 22.07 6.73
N TRP A 243 -26.06 23.06 5.83
CA TRP A 243 -25.35 22.88 4.55
C TRP A 243 -23.88 22.52 4.74
N ARG A 244 -23.18 23.16 5.69
CA ARG A 244 -21.80 22.80 6.07
C ARG A 244 -21.72 21.39 6.68
N ALA A 245 -22.70 21.02 7.52
CA ALA A 245 -22.79 19.69 8.11
C ALA A 245 -23.00 18.60 7.04
N ARG A 246 -23.97 18.76 6.13
CA ARG A 246 -24.19 17.89 4.96
C ARG A 246 -22.92 17.75 4.13
N ARG A 247 -22.27 18.87 3.78
CA ARG A 247 -21.04 18.88 2.99
C ARG A 247 -19.95 18.03 3.64
N ARG A 248 -19.69 18.27 4.94
CA ARG A 248 -18.71 17.51 5.72
C ARG A 248 -19.06 16.01 5.78
N PHE A 249 -20.32 15.65 6.04
CA PHE A 249 -20.74 14.25 6.12
C PHE A 249 -20.48 13.48 4.82
N TRP A 250 -20.74 14.09 3.65
CA TRP A 250 -20.41 13.49 2.35
C TRP A 250 -18.89 13.33 2.14
N GLU A 251 -18.08 14.25 2.67
CA GLU A 251 -16.61 14.17 2.62
C GLU A 251 -16.07 13.09 3.58
N ASP A 252 -16.64 12.98 4.77
CA ASP A 252 -16.35 11.93 5.76
C ASP A 252 -16.76 10.53 5.21
N VAL A 253 -17.90 10.40 4.51
CA VAL A 253 -18.30 9.15 3.80
C VAL A 253 -17.36 8.79 2.66
N ARG A 254 -16.92 9.76 1.85
CA ARG A 254 -15.91 9.53 0.81
C ARG A 254 -14.59 9.04 1.41
N GLY A 255 -14.15 9.66 2.50
CA GLY A 255 -12.94 9.25 3.24
C GLY A 255 -13.04 7.80 3.72
N ALA A 256 -14.21 7.38 4.20
CA ALA A 256 -14.47 5.99 4.56
C ALA A 256 -14.41 5.04 3.34
N LYS A 257 -15.07 5.36 2.22
CA LYS A 257 -14.98 4.60 0.96
C LYS A 257 -13.52 4.42 0.52
N GLU A 258 -12.75 5.50 0.48
CA GLU A 258 -11.35 5.50 0.06
C GLU A 258 -10.43 4.78 1.06
N MET A 259 -10.78 4.74 2.35
CA MET A 259 -10.10 3.93 3.36
C MET A 259 -10.43 2.43 3.24
N LEU A 260 -11.67 2.08 2.87
CA LEU A 260 -12.14 0.70 2.72
C LEU A 260 -11.54 -0.04 1.52
N SER A 261 -11.05 0.66 0.49
CA SER A 261 -10.20 0.05 -0.54
C SER A 261 -8.89 -0.53 0.02
N ARG A 262 -8.45 -0.12 1.22
CA ARG A 262 -7.25 -0.63 1.91
C ARG A 262 -7.53 -1.29 3.27
N SER A 263 -8.71 -1.07 3.85
CA SER A 263 -9.10 -1.53 5.20
C SER A 263 -10.40 -2.34 5.14
N SER A 264 -10.65 -3.23 6.11
CA SER A 264 -11.94 -3.95 6.23
C SER A 264 -13.06 -3.11 6.88
N PHE A 265 -12.71 -1.97 7.49
CA PHE A 265 -13.55 -1.12 8.29
C PHE A 265 -13.12 0.35 8.14
N ALA A 266 -14.06 1.30 8.24
CA ALA A 266 -13.81 2.73 8.42
C ALA A 266 -14.89 3.44 9.28
N PRO A 267 -14.50 4.39 10.15
CA PRO A 267 -15.43 5.24 10.87
C PRO A 267 -15.89 6.44 10.02
N VAL A 268 -17.17 6.80 10.15
CA VAL A 268 -17.81 7.97 9.53
C VAL A 268 -18.33 8.88 10.64
N PRO A 269 -17.67 10.02 10.93
CA PRO A 269 -18.22 11.05 11.80
C PRO A 269 -19.54 11.59 11.25
N VAL A 270 -20.60 11.62 12.07
CA VAL A 270 -21.91 12.18 11.69
C VAL A 270 -22.16 13.47 12.47
N PRO A 271 -22.37 14.62 11.79
CA PRO A 271 -22.64 15.87 12.46
C PRO A 271 -23.85 15.81 13.41
N ALA A 272 -23.70 16.43 14.59
CA ALA A 272 -24.66 16.41 15.70
C ALA A 272 -24.90 15.04 16.38
N VAL A 273 -24.19 13.98 15.99
CA VAL A 273 -24.12 12.70 16.72
C VAL A 273 -22.78 12.63 17.47
N GLU A 274 -22.77 12.20 18.73
CA GLU A 274 -21.55 12.15 19.55
C GLU A 274 -20.57 11.04 19.13
N HIS A 275 -21.06 10.04 18.40
CA HIS A 275 -20.34 8.82 18.00
C HIS A 275 -20.17 8.78 16.47
N ALA A 276 -19.05 8.24 15.99
CA ALA A 276 -18.93 7.89 14.59
C ALA A 276 -19.81 6.68 14.27
N VAL A 277 -20.47 6.67 13.11
CA VAL A 277 -21.08 5.46 12.56
C VAL A 277 -19.98 4.62 11.91
N HIS A 278 -20.14 3.30 11.92
CA HIS A 278 -19.17 2.39 11.34
C HIS A 278 -19.64 1.90 9.97
N LEU A 279 -18.71 1.80 9.03
CA LEU A 279 -18.93 1.25 7.70
C LEU A 279 -17.86 0.19 7.42
N THR A 280 -18.28 -1.00 7.00
CA THR A 280 -17.41 -2.13 6.66
C THR A 280 -17.16 -2.23 5.15
N ARG A 281 -16.15 -3.00 4.76
CA ARG A 281 -15.91 -3.33 3.34
C ARG A 281 -17.11 -4.05 2.74
N ASP A 282 -17.73 -4.95 3.49
CA ASP A 282 -18.85 -5.77 3.02
C ASP A 282 -20.10 -4.90 2.77
N GLU A 283 -20.34 -3.87 3.59
CA GLU A 283 -21.40 -2.88 3.37
C GLU A 283 -21.10 -1.95 2.18
N LEU A 284 -19.84 -1.56 1.97
CA LEU A 284 -19.42 -0.87 0.75
C LEU A 284 -19.63 -1.74 -0.49
N GLU A 285 -19.18 -2.99 -0.47
CA GLU A 285 -19.27 -3.91 -1.60
C GLU A 285 -20.73 -4.25 -1.91
N ALA A 286 -21.58 -4.51 -0.91
CA ALA A 286 -23.02 -4.71 -1.11
C ALA A 286 -23.72 -3.45 -1.65
N SER A 287 -23.26 -2.25 -1.30
CA SER A 287 -23.82 -0.99 -1.82
C SER A 287 -23.33 -0.65 -3.23
N ALA A 288 -22.12 -1.10 -3.60
CA ALA A 288 -21.48 -0.80 -4.88
C ALA A 288 -21.66 -1.89 -5.94
N ASP A 289 -21.94 -3.15 -5.57
CA ASP A 289 -22.09 -4.29 -6.49
C ASP A 289 -23.07 -4.02 -7.65
N PRO A 290 -24.30 -3.49 -7.44
CA PRO A 290 -25.21 -3.22 -8.55
C PRO A 290 -24.69 -2.16 -9.53
N LEU A 291 -23.97 -1.16 -9.01
CA LEU A 291 -23.36 -0.08 -9.80
C LEU A 291 -22.17 -0.61 -10.62
N ILE A 292 -21.29 -1.40 -9.98
CA ILE A 292 -20.10 -1.96 -10.63
C ILE A 292 -20.48 -3.02 -11.68
N ARG A 293 -21.47 -3.88 -11.41
CA ARG A 293 -21.98 -4.83 -12.43
C ARG A 293 -22.58 -4.12 -13.64
N ARG A 294 -23.25 -2.97 -13.45
CA ARG A 294 -23.71 -2.13 -14.57
C ARG A 294 -22.53 -1.68 -15.45
N GLY A 295 -21.40 -1.34 -14.83
CA GLY A 295 -20.16 -1.01 -15.52
C GLY A 295 -19.49 -2.20 -16.22
N VAL A 296 -19.49 -3.39 -15.60
CA VAL A 296 -18.95 -4.62 -16.18
C VAL A 296 -19.78 -5.05 -17.42
N ALA A 297 -21.10 -4.92 -17.35
CA ALA A 297 -21.99 -5.15 -18.48
C ALA A 297 -21.77 -4.15 -19.63
N GLU A 298 -21.54 -2.87 -19.32
CA GLU A 298 -21.17 -1.87 -20.33
C GLU A 298 -19.80 -2.16 -20.95
N ALA A 299 -18.83 -2.66 -20.17
CA ALA A 299 -17.55 -3.11 -20.72
C ALA A 299 -17.71 -4.30 -21.68
N ALA A 300 -18.54 -5.28 -21.36
CA ALA A 300 -18.88 -6.36 -22.27
C ALA A 300 -19.56 -5.84 -23.56
N SER A 301 -20.46 -4.85 -23.43
CA SER A 301 -21.15 -4.18 -24.55
C SER A 301 -20.15 -3.48 -25.49
N VAL A 302 -19.24 -2.68 -24.95
CA VAL A 302 -18.23 -1.93 -25.73
C VAL A 302 -17.20 -2.88 -26.39
N ILE A 303 -16.84 -3.99 -25.74
CA ILE A 303 -15.99 -5.02 -26.33
C ILE A 303 -16.68 -5.69 -27.52
N ALA A 304 -17.97 -6.07 -27.37
CA ALA A 304 -18.75 -6.64 -28.45
C ALA A 304 -18.99 -5.65 -29.60
N ALA A 305 -19.15 -4.35 -29.30
CA ALA A 305 -19.29 -3.28 -30.30
C ALA A 305 -18.00 -3.01 -31.10
N ALA A 306 -16.86 -3.57 -30.69
CA ALA A 306 -15.62 -3.58 -31.46
C ALA A 306 -15.46 -4.83 -32.37
N ASP A 307 -16.51 -5.66 -32.51
CA ASP A 307 -16.50 -6.98 -33.14
C ASP A 307 -15.51 -7.98 -32.46
N LEU A 308 -15.26 -7.82 -31.15
CA LEU A 308 -14.33 -8.64 -30.36
C LEU A 308 -15.04 -9.37 -29.20
N LYS A 309 -14.37 -10.39 -28.66
CA LYS A 309 -14.66 -10.98 -27.34
C LYS A 309 -13.57 -10.56 -26.35
N PRO A 310 -13.82 -10.65 -25.02
CA PRO A 310 -12.79 -10.35 -24.02
C PRO A 310 -11.50 -11.18 -24.18
N ALA A 311 -11.60 -12.43 -24.68
CA ALA A 311 -10.47 -13.31 -24.95
C ALA A 311 -9.65 -12.94 -26.21
N ASP A 312 -10.16 -12.06 -27.07
CA ASP A 312 -9.47 -11.55 -28.26
C ASP A 312 -8.64 -10.28 -27.96
N LEU A 313 -8.72 -9.75 -26.74
CA LEU A 313 -7.97 -8.57 -26.27
C LEU A 313 -6.55 -8.95 -25.81
N ALA A 314 -5.58 -8.10 -26.14
CA ALA A 314 -4.22 -8.17 -25.59
C ALA A 314 -4.14 -7.71 -24.12
N GLY A 315 -5.21 -7.15 -23.56
CA GLY A 315 -5.30 -6.72 -22.17
C GLY A 315 -6.57 -5.95 -21.85
N LEU A 316 -6.94 -5.94 -20.57
CA LEU A 316 -7.89 -5.01 -19.96
C LEU A 316 -7.11 -4.14 -18.98
N PHE A 317 -7.18 -2.82 -19.08
CA PHE A 317 -6.40 -1.87 -18.28
C PHE A 317 -7.33 -0.97 -17.45
N LEU A 318 -7.13 -0.92 -16.13
CA LEU A 318 -7.94 -0.09 -15.24
C LEU A 318 -7.23 1.23 -14.94
N VAL A 319 -7.94 2.33 -15.16
CA VAL A 319 -7.54 3.68 -14.76
C VAL A 319 -8.67 4.36 -13.98
N GLY A 320 -8.44 5.56 -13.46
CA GLY A 320 -9.41 6.27 -12.62
C GLY A 320 -9.39 5.81 -11.15
N GLY A 321 -9.62 6.75 -10.23
CA GLY A 321 -9.45 6.52 -8.78
C GLY A 321 -10.39 5.46 -8.17
N SER A 322 -11.59 5.26 -8.75
CA SER A 322 -12.58 4.30 -8.25
C SER A 322 -12.21 2.85 -8.60
N SER A 323 -11.35 2.64 -9.60
CA SER A 323 -10.79 1.32 -9.94
C SER A 323 -9.94 0.70 -8.82
N ARG A 324 -9.60 1.45 -7.76
CA ARG A 324 -8.98 0.90 -6.54
C ARG A 324 -9.93 0.07 -5.67
N ILE A 325 -11.25 0.12 -5.88
CA ILE A 325 -12.20 -0.68 -5.09
C ILE A 325 -12.01 -2.16 -5.49
N PRO A 326 -11.61 -3.08 -4.58
CA PRO A 326 -11.21 -4.44 -4.96
C PRO A 326 -12.29 -5.26 -5.67
N LEU A 327 -13.56 -4.95 -5.42
CA LEU A 327 -14.70 -5.54 -6.12
C LEU A 327 -14.68 -5.27 -7.64
N VAL A 328 -14.17 -4.12 -8.11
CA VAL A 328 -14.12 -3.75 -9.54
C VAL A 328 -13.26 -4.74 -10.32
N ALA A 329 -12.03 -4.97 -9.85
CA ALA A 329 -11.12 -5.92 -10.49
C ALA A 329 -11.64 -7.37 -10.42
N ARG A 330 -12.24 -7.77 -9.29
CA ARG A 330 -12.81 -9.12 -9.13
C ARG A 330 -14.00 -9.36 -10.06
N LEU A 331 -14.95 -8.42 -10.16
CA LEU A 331 -16.12 -8.58 -11.02
C LEU A 331 -15.73 -8.60 -12.49
N LEU A 332 -14.91 -7.64 -12.95
CA LEU A 332 -14.37 -7.64 -14.32
C LEU A 332 -13.65 -8.96 -14.66
N HIS A 333 -12.84 -9.49 -13.73
CA HIS A 333 -12.19 -10.79 -13.95
C HIS A 333 -13.18 -11.95 -14.04
N SER A 334 -14.11 -12.04 -13.08
CA SER A 334 -15.04 -13.17 -12.97
C SER A 334 -16.11 -13.23 -14.07
N GLU A 335 -16.54 -12.07 -14.59
CA GLU A 335 -17.60 -11.99 -15.60
C GLU A 335 -17.06 -11.91 -17.04
N LEU A 336 -15.91 -11.26 -17.26
CA LEU A 336 -15.31 -11.13 -18.60
C LEU A 336 -14.24 -12.20 -18.90
N GLY A 337 -13.72 -12.90 -17.89
CA GLY A 337 -12.71 -13.95 -18.04
C GLY A 337 -11.30 -13.46 -18.39
N ILE A 338 -11.06 -12.15 -18.39
CA ILE A 338 -9.75 -11.52 -18.61
C ILE A 338 -9.22 -10.94 -17.29
N ALA A 339 -7.92 -11.09 -17.01
CA ALA A 339 -7.31 -10.49 -15.82
C ALA A 339 -7.10 -8.98 -16.06
N PRO A 340 -7.70 -8.08 -15.25
CA PRO A 340 -7.49 -6.65 -15.39
C PRO A 340 -6.09 -6.26 -14.88
N THR A 341 -5.41 -5.37 -15.61
CA THR A 341 -4.18 -4.73 -15.18
C THR A 341 -4.53 -3.58 -14.24
N VAL A 342 -4.31 -3.79 -12.95
CA VAL A 342 -4.56 -2.81 -11.86
C VAL A 342 -3.26 -2.07 -11.53
N LEU A 343 -3.37 -0.83 -11.04
CA LEU A 343 -2.23 -0.02 -10.60
C LEU A 343 -2.47 0.57 -9.19
N GLU A 344 -1.38 0.85 -8.48
CA GLU A 344 -1.42 1.54 -7.17
C GLU A 344 -1.94 2.99 -7.28
N GLN A 345 -1.61 3.66 -8.40
CA GLN A 345 -1.94 5.06 -8.67
C GLN A 345 -2.62 5.20 -10.05
N PRO A 346 -3.87 4.70 -10.22
CA PRO A 346 -4.58 4.67 -11.51
C PRO A 346 -4.99 6.06 -12.05
N GLU A 347 -4.73 7.15 -11.33
CA GLU A 347 -4.94 8.54 -11.80
C GLU A 347 -3.76 9.10 -12.61
N LEU A 348 -2.52 8.62 -12.41
CA LEU A 348 -1.35 9.12 -13.13
C LEU A 348 -1.22 8.64 -14.61
N PRO A 349 -1.62 7.40 -14.98
CA PRO A 349 -1.42 6.84 -16.32
C PRO A 349 -1.95 7.68 -17.48
N VAL A 350 -3.08 8.36 -17.28
CA VAL A 350 -3.74 9.13 -18.34
C VAL A 350 -2.94 10.41 -18.65
N ALA A 351 -2.47 11.12 -17.61
CA ALA A 351 -1.61 12.29 -17.78
C ALA A 351 -0.21 11.93 -18.31
N GLU A 352 0.39 10.82 -17.85
CA GLU A 352 1.70 10.38 -18.34
C GLU A 352 1.64 9.79 -19.75
N GLY A 353 0.58 9.03 -20.06
CA GLY A 353 0.32 8.51 -21.40
C GLY A 353 0.07 9.60 -22.47
N ALA A 354 -0.41 10.78 -22.06
CA ALA A 354 -0.62 11.90 -22.97
C ALA A 354 0.68 12.49 -23.51
N ILE A 355 1.73 12.60 -22.69
CA ILE A 355 3.09 13.06 -23.07
C ILE A 355 3.96 11.98 -23.71
N ILE A 356 3.43 10.77 -23.86
CA ILE A 356 4.06 9.72 -24.64
C ILE A 356 3.62 9.88 -26.09
N THR A 357 4.59 10.05 -26.96
CA THR A 357 4.43 10.20 -28.41
C THR A 357 5.50 9.38 -29.11
N ALA A 358 5.07 8.56 -30.06
CA ALA A 358 5.94 8.15 -31.16
C ALA A 358 6.49 9.40 -31.86
N ASP A 359 7.78 9.37 -32.22
CA ASP A 359 8.62 10.53 -32.57
C ASP A 359 7.93 11.72 -33.28
N GLN A 360 8.08 12.91 -32.70
CA GLN A 360 7.95 14.17 -33.44
C GLN A 360 9.13 15.12 -33.22
N PRO A 361 10.00 15.23 -34.22
CA PRO A 361 10.77 16.43 -34.51
C PRO A 361 10.15 17.26 -35.67
N ALA A 362 10.50 18.55 -35.70
CA ALA A 362 10.28 19.50 -36.81
C ALA A 362 8.85 20.05 -37.09
N ALA A 363 8.50 21.07 -36.29
CA ALA A 363 7.46 22.11 -36.48
C ALA A 363 5.99 21.68 -36.30
N LEU A 364 5.17 22.43 -35.56
CA LEU A 364 4.72 23.79 -35.90
C LEU A 364 4.32 23.96 -37.38
N ARG A 365 3.60 22.98 -37.94
CA ARG A 365 2.96 23.10 -39.26
C ARG A 365 1.68 23.93 -39.18
N TYR A 366 1.85 25.23 -38.96
CA TYR A 366 0.93 26.22 -39.50
C TYR A 366 0.91 26.06 -41.02
N ALA A 367 -0.14 25.41 -41.52
CA ALA A 367 -0.44 25.31 -42.94
C ALA A 367 -1.92 25.60 -43.14
N THR A 368 -2.26 26.87 -43.32
CA THR A 368 -3.55 27.31 -43.86
C THR A 368 -3.65 26.83 -45.31
N GLY A 369 -3.98 25.55 -45.50
CA GLY A 369 -4.22 24.93 -46.79
C GLY A 369 -5.58 25.36 -47.34
N THR A 370 -5.57 26.22 -48.34
CA THR A 370 -6.79 26.65 -49.05
C THR A 370 -7.53 25.46 -49.67
N ALA A 371 -8.86 25.52 -49.66
CA ALA A 371 -9.69 24.54 -50.32
C ALA A 371 -9.41 24.49 -51.83
N ALA A 372 -8.93 23.34 -52.33
CA ALA A 372 -8.76 23.06 -53.75
C ALA A 372 -9.87 22.10 -54.19
N ALA A 373 -10.85 22.61 -54.94
CA ALA A 373 -11.94 21.80 -55.46
C ALA A 373 -11.46 20.90 -56.62
N ALA A 374 -11.84 19.62 -56.61
CA ALA A 374 -11.64 18.68 -57.71
C ALA A 374 -12.96 17.96 -58.02
N THR A 375 -13.46 18.15 -59.25
CA THR A 375 -14.81 17.73 -59.68
C THR A 375 -14.87 16.22 -60.00
N PRO A 376 -15.93 15.50 -59.59
CA PRO A 376 -16.19 14.14 -60.06
C PRO A 376 -17.07 14.12 -61.31
N THR A 377 -16.61 13.51 -62.41
CA THR A 377 -17.38 13.16 -63.63
C THR A 377 -16.53 12.28 -64.56
N PRO A 378 -17.11 11.44 -65.45
CA PRO A 378 -18.33 10.63 -65.31
C PRO A 378 -18.12 9.15 -65.73
N THR A 379 -19.01 8.22 -65.36
CA THR A 379 -19.26 7.00 -66.16
C THR A 379 -20.67 6.42 -65.94
N SER A 380 -21.22 5.83 -67.00
CA SER A 380 -22.56 5.23 -67.20
C SER A 380 -22.43 4.24 -68.42
N PRO A 381 -23.37 3.33 -68.79
CA PRO A 381 -24.85 3.44 -68.61
C PRO A 381 -25.72 2.14 -68.47
N THR A 382 -27.05 2.34 -68.32
CA THR A 382 -28.20 1.42 -68.64
C THR A 382 -28.43 0.14 -67.79
N LYS A 383 -29.66 -0.43 -67.66
CA LYS A 383 -30.90 -0.31 -68.46
C LYS A 383 -32.21 -0.74 -67.70
N HIS A 384 -33.34 -0.02 -67.91
CA HIS A 384 -34.80 -0.39 -67.86
C HIS A 384 -35.39 -1.27 -66.70
N ASP A 385 -36.70 -1.27 -66.36
CA ASP A 385 -37.96 -0.89 -67.05
C ASP A 385 -39.05 -0.26 -66.11
N SER A 386 -40.23 0.13 -66.64
CA SER A 386 -41.39 0.75 -65.92
C SER A 386 -42.69 -0.12 -65.99
N PRO A 387 -43.93 0.22 -65.50
CA PRO A 387 -44.71 1.47 -65.76
C PRO A 387 -45.66 1.91 -64.56
N PRO A 388 -46.88 2.52 -64.68
CA PRO A 388 -47.25 3.76 -63.93
C PRO A 388 -48.69 3.73 -63.28
N PRO A 389 -49.44 4.86 -63.02
CA PRO A 389 -49.15 6.31 -62.86
C PRO A 389 -49.42 6.74 -61.38
N SER A 390 -49.88 7.93 -60.89
CA SER A 390 -50.48 9.22 -61.36
C SER A 390 -50.28 10.28 -60.22
N THR A 391 -50.50 11.61 -60.25
CA THR A 391 -50.94 12.64 -61.25
C THR A 391 -50.55 14.07 -60.76
N ASP A 392 -50.91 15.11 -61.54
CA ASP A 392 -50.95 16.58 -61.33
C ASP A 392 -50.99 17.19 -59.90
N THR A 393 -50.42 18.39 -59.62
CA THR A 393 -50.78 19.67 -60.30
C THR A 393 -49.71 20.79 -60.23
N ARG A 394 -49.70 21.65 -61.29
CA ARG A 394 -49.19 23.06 -61.41
C ARG A 394 -49.10 23.92 -60.12
N ALA A 395 -48.34 25.02 -60.02
CA ALA A 395 -47.26 25.72 -60.78
C ALA A 395 -46.83 26.98 -59.93
N ASP A 396 -46.06 28.01 -60.32
CA ASP A 396 -45.39 28.46 -61.57
C ASP A 396 -44.19 29.41 -61.21
N ALA A 397 -43.54 30.07 -62.19
CA ALA A 397 -42.40 31.01 -62.00
C ALA A 397 -42.85 32.50 -61.83
N PRO A 398 -42.00 33.46 -61.35
CA PRO A 398 -40.87 33.98 -62.15
C PRO A 398 -39.61 34.49 -61.37
N SER A 399 -38.52 34.70 -62.11
CA SER A 399 -37.49 35.75 -61.85
C SER A 399 -37.72 36.90 -62.85
N PRO A 400 -37.34 38.19 -62.62
CA PRO A 400 -35.94 38.62 -62.85
C PRO A 400 -35.43 39.99 -62.28
N VAL A 401 -34.10 40.24 -62.39
CA VAL A 401 -33.42 41.49 -62.89
C VAL A 401 -33.42 42.85 -62.11
N SER A 402 -32.18 43.32 -61.81
CA SER A 402 -31.69 44.74 -61.78
C SER A 402 -32.13 45.71 -60.64
N PRO A 403 -31.49 46.91 -60.46
CA PRO A 403 -30.53 47.61 -61.33
C PRO A 403 -29.22 48.21 -60.73
N ALA A 404 -28.35 48.62 -61.67
CA ALA A 404 -27.34 49.71 -61.72
C ALA A 404 -26.92 50.55 -60.48
N GLY A 405 -25.62 50.94 -60.45
CA GLY A 405 -25.12 52.15 -59.77
C GLY A 405 -25.36 53.43 -60.59
N PRO A 406 -24.92 54.65 -60.17
CA PRO A 406 -23.49 55.02 -60.30
C PRO A 406 -22.89 56.13 -59.38
N ALA A 407 -21.54 56.17 -59.30
CA ALA A 407 -20.64 57.37 -59.15
C ALA A 407 -20.83 58.33 -57.92
N THR A 408 -19.98 59.34 -57.60
CA THR A 408 -18.78 59.99 -58.22
C THR A 408 -17.68 60.35 -57.17
N SER A 409 -16.44 60.60 -57.64
CA SER A 409 -15.28 61.23 -56.93
C SER A 409 -15.48 62.76 -56.66
N PRO A 410 -14.52 63.65 -56.20
CA PRO A 410 -13.03 63.54 -56.12
C PRO A 410 -12.25 64.28 -54.97
N ALA A 411 -10.90 64.30 -55.11
CA ALA A 411 -9.91 65.33 -54.70
C ALA A 411 -9.23 65.34 -53.28
N GLY A 412 -8.00 65.88 -53.22
CA GLY A 412 -7.13 66.07 -52.03
C GLY A 412 -7.06 67.54 -51.55
N PRO A 413 -5.94 68.10 -50.97
CA PRO A 413 -4.52 67.73 -51.20
C PRO A 413 -3.50 67.86 -50.01
N ALA A 414 -2.27 67.36 -50.25
CA ALA A 414 -0.92 67.88 -49.89
C ALA A 414 -0.43 68.31 -48.47
N ALA A 415 0.90 68.14 -48.29
CA ALA A 415 1.86 68.89 -47.44
C ALA A 415 2.33 68.32 -46.06
N ALA A 416 3.55 68.73 -45.67
CA ALA A 416 4.35 68.39 -44.47
C ALA A 416 4.87 69.73 -43.82
N PRO A 417 5.86 69.87 -42.87
CA PRO A 417 6.89 68.92 -42.39
C PRO A 417 7.38 69.03 -40.89
N ALA A 418 8.49 68.32 -40.59
CA ALA A 418 9.62 68.67 -39.68
C ALA A 418 9.67 68.25 -38.18
N GLY A 419 10.92 67.97 -37.71
CA GLY A 419 11.33 67.53 -36.36
C GLY A 419 11.73 66.03 -36.32
N ALA A 420 12.98 65.54 -36.25
CA ALA A 420 14.32 66.06 -35.89
C ALA A 420 14.50 66.36 -34.37
N ALA A 421 15.54 65.88 -33.66
CA ALA A 421 16.65 64.93 -33.92
C ALA A 421 17.08 64.28 -32.56
N PHE A 422 18.01 63.33 -32.35
CA PHE A 422 19.21 62.80 -33.04
C PHE A 422 19.22 61.23 -32.98
N ALA A 423 20.15 60.40 -33.51
CA ALA A 423 21.63 60.21 -33.38
C ALA A 423 22.14 59.96 -31.94
N SER A 424 23.07 59.04 -31.65
CA SER A 424 24.18 58.46 -32.46
C SER A 424 24.31 56.94 -32.22
N ALA A 425 24.41 56.07 -33.23
CA ALA A 425 25.55 55.77 -34.13
C ALA A 425 26.52 54.67 -33.63
N THR A 426 26.51 53.54 -34.36
CA THR A 426 27.58 52.53 -34.55
C THR A 426 28.88 53.18 -35.11
N PRO A 427 30.08 52.52 -35.17
CA PRO A 427 30.25 51.07 -35.36
C PRO A 427 31.50 50.38 -34.77
N ALA A 428 31.60 49.08 -35.09
CA ALA A 428 32.83 48.29 -35.30
C ALA A 428 33.72 47.96 -34.08
N SER A 429 34.62 46.97 -34.14
CA SER A 429 34.67 45.68 -34.87
C SER A 429 36.03 45.03 -34.53
N SER A 430 36.06 43.83 -33.96
CA SER A 430 37.09 42.79 -34.22
C SER A 430 37.02 41.61 -33.25
N ALA A 431 37.14 40.42 -33.83
CA ALA A 431 37.83 39.27 -33.24
C ALA A 431 39.03 38.97 -34.17
N PRO A 432 39.92 37.98 -33.90
CA PRO A 432 40.07 37.12 -32.72
C PRO A 432 41.48 37.20 -32.09
N GLY A 433 41.78 36.36 -31.08
CA GLY A 433 43.13 36.22 -30.53
C GLY A 433 43.25 35.08 -29.50
N SER A 434 44.40 34.41 -29.41
CA SER A 434 44.57 33.18 -28.60
C SER A 434 45.92 33.09 -27.86
N ALA A 435 45.95 32.20 -26.84
CA ALA A 435 47.11 31.59 -26.17
C ALA A 435 47.78 32.28 -24.96
N GLY A 436 48.24 31.45 -24.00
CA GLY A 436 49.38 31.74 -23.10
C GLY A 436 49.10 31.94 -21.58
N PRO A 437 49.48 30.99 -20.70
CA PRO A 437 49.68 31.18 -19.24
C PRO A 437 51.20 31.40 -18.92
N PRO A 438 51.74 31.33 -17.67
CA PRO A 438 51.14 31.23 -16.32
C PRO A 438 51.70 32.27 -15.29
N SER A 439 51.31 32.20 -14.00
CA SER A 439 52.23 32.23 -12.81
C SER A 439 51.53 32.26 -11.43
N THR A 440 52.13 31.53 -10.46
CA THR A 440 51.89 31.43 -9.00
C THR A 440 52.64 32.53 -8.19
N PRO A 441 52.42 32.81 -6.86
CA PRO A 441 52.29 31.81 -5.77
C PRO A 441 51.46 32.11 -4.48
N GLN A 442 51.37 31.04 -3.66
CA GLN A 442 50.97 30.92 -2.24
C GLN A 442 52.01 31.52 -1.24
N PRO A 443 51.86 31.42 0.12
CA PRO A 443 50.65 31.37 1.00
C PRO A 443 50.81 32.29 2.26
N SER A 444 49.91 32.23 3.27
CA SER A 444 50.22 31.93 4.71
C SER A 444 49.19 32.38 5.77
N ALA A 445 49.31 31.79 6.97
CA ALA A 445 48.89 32.25 8.31
C ALA A 445 47.43 32.02 8.80
N THR A 446 47.27 32.05 10.13
CA THR A 446 46.10 31.49 10.87
C THR A 446 45.70 32.41 12.07
N PRO A 447 45.02 31.96 13.16
CA PRO A 447 43.85 32.65 13.74
C PRO A 447 44.20 33.73 14.80
N PRO A 448 43.20 34.41 15.41
CA PRO A 448 42.75 33.92 16.73
C PRO A 448 41.25 34.19 17.09
N SER A 449 40.85 33.75 18.28
CA SER A 449 39.63 34.18 19.03
C SER A 449 40.08 34.89 20.32
N PRO A 450 39.25 35.12 21.37
CA PRO A 450 37.86 35.60 21.46
C PRO A 450 37.73 36.84 22.42
N ARG A 451 36.53 37.44 22.59
CA ARG A 451 35.87 37.83 23.89
C ARG A 451 34.68 38.81 23.76
N SER A 452 33.94 38.94 24.86
CA SER A 452 32.67 39.66 25.09
C SER A 452 32.80 41.10 25.64
N HIS A 453 31.73 41.92 25.59
CA HIS A 453 31.14 42.60 26.78
C HIS A 453 29.81 43.37 26.48
N SER A 454 29.20 43.95 27.52
CA SER A 454 27.90 44.68 27.60
C SER A 454 27.85 46.03 26.86
N GLY A 455 26.71 46.71 26.64
CA GLY A 455 25.29 46.46 27.01
C GLY A 455 24.59 47.70 27.60
N SER A 456 23.26 47.85 27.46
CA SER A 456 22.48 48.98 28.02
C SER A 456 20.94 48.78 28.00
N GLN A 457 20.23 49.37 28.97
CA GLN A 457 18.75 49.59 28.98
C GLN A 457 18.43 51.10 28.93
N PRO A 458 17.15 51.51 28.80
CA PRO A 458 16.38 51.85 30.01
C PRO A 458 14.90 51.40 30.04
N SER A 459 14.30 51.57 31.22
CA SER A 459 12.88 51.47 31.65
C SER A 459 11.85 52.15 30.72
N THR A 460 10.54 51.84 30.75
CA THR A 460 9.62 51.84 31.93
C THR A 460 8.42 50.88 31.87
N GLN A 461 7.73 50.73 33.01
CA GLN A 461 6.44 50.04 33.22
C GLN A 461 5.46 51.05 33.89
N PRO A 462 4.13 50.80 33.91
CA PRO A 462 3.52 50.22 35.12
C PRO A 462 2.31 49.29 34.88
N ALA A 463 1.77 48.74 35.98
CA ALA A 463 0.61 47.83 36.04
C ALA A 463 -0.69 48.59 36.42
N SER A 464 -1.89 48.03 36.71
CA SER A 464 -2.47 46.67 36.77
C SER A 464 -3.99 46.77 37.04
N THR A 465 -4.81 45.80 36.61
CA THR A 465 -6.14 45.52 37.21
C THR A 465 -6.59 44.07 36.98
N GLN A 466 -7.28 43.49 37.97
CA GLN A 466 -8.11 42.27 37.83
C GLN A 466 -9.55 42.65 37.45
N PRO A 467 -10.40 41.67 37.08
CA PRO A 467 -11.38 41.19 38.07
C PRO A 467 -11.43 39.65 38.20
N ALA A 468 -12.44 39.14 38.92
CA ALA A 468 -12.40 37.83 39.59
C ALA A 468 -13.22 36.69 38.94
N SER A 469 -13.09 35.52 39.56
CA SER A 469 -13.57 34.17 39.20
C SER A 469 -15.09 33.94 39.17
N ALA A 470 -15.51 32.93 38.40
CA ALA A 470 -16.64 32.08 38.73
C ALA A 470 -16.43 30.61 38.27
N GLN A 471 -16.70 29.65 39.16
CA GLN A 471 -17.01 28.25 38.85
C GLN A 471 -18.37 27.91 39.51
N PRO A 472 -19.08 26.90 39.03
CA PRO A 472 -19.82 25.97 39.89
C PRO A 472 -19.23 24.55 39.79
N ALA A 473 -19.62 23.65 40.70
CA ALA A 473 -18.98 22.35 40.88
C ALA A 473 -19.95 21.16 40.84
N SER A 474 -19.41 20.02 40.38
CA SER A 474 -19.63 18.63 40.85
C SER A 474 -21.05 18.07 41.07
N THR A 475 -21.31 16.87 40.52
CA THR A 475 -21.97 15.78 41.30
C THR A 475 -21.80 14.38 40.71
N GLN A 476 -21.60 13.41 41.60
CA GLN A 476 -21.82 11.95 41.52
C GLN A 476 -22.15 11.50 42.97
N PRO A 477 -22.62 10.27 43.25
CA PRO A 477 -23.33 9.28 42.43
C PRO A 477 -24.66 8.82 43.10
N ALA A 478 -25.40 7.86 42.51
CA ALA A 478 -26.36 6.99 43.21
C ALA A 478 -26.69 5.71 42.40
N SER A 479 -27.25 4.67 43.03
CA SER A 479 -27.60 3.39 42.36
C SER A 479 -28.84 2.71 42.96
N ALA A 480 -29.73 2.20 42.11
CA ALA A 480 -30.78 1.20 42.38
C ALA A 480 -31.19 0.60 41.02
N GLN A 481 -31.16 -0.71 40.73
CA GLN A 481 -31.78 -1.91 41.34
C GLN A 481 -33.23 -2.20 40.90
N HIS A 482 -33.39 -3.33 40.19
CA HIS A 482 -34.64 -4.05 39.84
C HIS A 482 -35.61 -3.32 38.85
N ALA A 483 -36.45 -4.01 38.06
CA ALA A 483 -36.79 -5.45 38.02
C ALA A 483 -36.94 -6.01 36.58
N SER A 484 -37.12 -7.33 36.46
CA SER A 484 -37.17 -8.12 35.22
C SER A 484 -38.49 -8.03 34.42
N ALA A 485 -38.42 -8.16 33.09
CA ALA A 485 -39.55 -8.58 32.25
C ALA A 485 -39.09 -9.30 30.95
N GLN A 486 -39.26 -10.63 30.93
CA GLN A 486 -39.61 -11.42 29.73
C GLN A 486 -41.15 -11.67 29.78
N PRO A 487 -41.86 -12.15 28.74
CA PRO A 487 -41.44 -12.84 27.51
C PRO A 487 -41.86 -12.03 26.24
N ALA A 488 -42.06 -12.51 25.01
CA ALA A 488 -42.22 -13.87 24.47
C ALA A 488 -41.85 -14.01 22.97
N SER A 489 -41.98 -15.23 22.45
CA SER A 489 -41.73 -15.62 21.06
C SER A 489 -43.01 -16.08 20.32
N THR A 490 -43.19 -15.66 19.06
CA THR A 490 -44.03 -16.33 18.03
C THR A 490 -43.54 -15.83 16.66
N GLN A 491 -42.92 -16.64 15.80
CA GLN A 491 -43.48 -17.65 14.87
C GLN A 491 -43.90 -17.07 13.49
N ARG A 492 -43.45 -17.76 12.42
CA ARG A 492 -43.86 -17.57 11.01
C ARG A 492 -45.36 -17.81 10.81
N PRO A 493 -45.90 -17.29 9.69
CA PRO A 493 -46.42 -18.25 8.70
C PRO A 493 -45.90 -18.03 7.26
N SER A 494 -45.79 -19.15 6.55
CA SER A 494 -45.74 -19.32 5.09
C SER A 494 -47.16 -19.57 4.55
N ALA A 495 -47.54 -19.39 3.28
CA ALA A 495 -46.95 -18.78 2.06
C ALA A 495 -48.04 -18.78 0.94
N GLN A 496 -47.64 -18.43 -0.30
CA GLN A 496 -48.23 -18.79 -1.63
C GLN A 496 -48.86 -17.68 -2.51
N HIS A 497 -48.33 -17.62 -3.74
CA HIS A 497 -48.90 -17.33 -5.08
C HIS A 497 -49.87 -16.16 -5.34
N GLU A 498 -49.41 -15.23 -6.19
CA GLU A 498 -49.95 -14.73 -7.49
C GLU A 498 -49.24 -13.37 -7.79
N GLU A 499 -49.12 -12.83 -9.00
CA GLU A 499 -48.87 -13.34 -10.37
C GLU A 499 -48.18 -12.19 -11.16
N GLU A 500 -47.61 -12.47 -12.33
CA GLU A 500 -46.75 -11.62 -13.17
C GLU A 500 -47.31 -10.23 -13.61
N THR A 501 -46.54 -9.15 -13.42
CA THR A 501 -46.53 -7.96 -14.30
C THR A 501 -45.13 -7.33 -14.40
N ASP A 502 -44.63 -7.14 -15.63
CA ASP A 502 -43.42 -6.37 -15.97
C ASP A 502 -43.73 -4.86 -16.06
N GLU A 503 -43.05 -4.02 -15.28
CA GLU A 503 -43.05 -2.58 -15.51
C GLU A 503 -41.68 -1.92 -15.20
N ARG A 504 -41.28 -1.02 -16.11
CA ARG A 504 -39.91 -0.47 -16.19
C ARG A 504 -39.69 0.70 -15.24
N LEU A 505 -38.95 0.49 -14.15
CA LEU A 505 -38.40 1.60 -13.36
C LEU A 505 -37.20 2.25 -14.05
N ARG A 506 -37.47 3.34 -14.79
CA ARG A 506 -36.46 4.36 -15.11
C ARG A 506 -36.38 5.37 -13.96
N SER A 507 -35.44 5.18 -13.04
CA SER A 507 -35.04 6.22 -12.09
C SER A 507 -34.35 7.36 -12.85
N ALA A 508 -34.85 8.59 -12.70
CA ALA A 508 -34.18 9.78 -13.22
C ALA A 508 -32.93 10.11 -12.37
N PRO A 509 -31.89 10.76 -12.95
CA PRO A 509 -30.73 11.20 -12.18
C PRO A 509 -31.15 12.24 -11.13
N VAL A 510 -30.65 12.06 -9.90
CA VAL A 510 -30.85 13.00 -8.80
C VAL A 510 -29.58 13.82 -8.64
N ASP A 511 -29.65 15.12 -8.92
CA ASP A 511 -28.59 16.06 -8.54
C ASP A 511 -28.73 16.41 -7.04
N PRO A 512 -27.73 16.09 -6.19
CA PRO A 512 -27.77 16.42 -4.77
C PRO A 512 -27.45 17.90 -4.44
N TRP A 513 -27.21 18.76 -5.44
CA TRP A 513 -26.86 20.18 -5.28
C TRP A 513 -27.81 21.19 -5.94
N ALA A 514 -28.82 20.75 -6.71
CA ALA A 514 -29.78 21.63 -7.38
C ALA A 514 -30.50 22.61 -6.42
N THR A 515 -30.15 23.90 -6.49
CA THR A 515 -30.78 24.95 -5.67
C THR A 515 -32.03 25.52 -6.33
N GLY A 516 -33.20 25.26 -5.75
CA GLY A 516 -34.48 25.84 -6.21
C GLY A 516 -34.64 27.32 -5.83
N GLU A 517 -35.03 28.15 -6.80
CA GLU A 517 -35.33 29.58 -6.60
C GLU A 517 -36.59 29.84 -5.76
N ALA A 518 -36.72 31.07 -5.25
CA ALA A 518 -37.88 31.53 -4.48
C ALA A 518 -38.69 32.61 -5.22
N ALA A 519 -39.99 32.39 -5.36
CA ALA A 519 -40.97 33.41 -5.76
C ALA A 519 -42.25 33.26 -4.92
N ALA A 520 -43.02 34.34 -4.78
CA ALA A 520 -44.06 34.46 -3.74
C ALA A 520 -45.46 34.78 -4.31
N TRP A 521 -46.41 34.97 -3.37
CA TRP A 521 -47.61 35.84 -3.41
C TRP A 521 -48.99 35.18 -3.20
N HIS A 522 -49.79 35.93 -2.42
CA HIS A 522 -51.24 35.86 -2.18
C HIS A 522 -51.79 35.00 -1.02
N THR A 523 -52.96 35.45 -0.56
CA THR A 523 -53.47 35.36 0.82
C THR A 523 -54.94 34.92 0.80
N VAL A 524 -55.48 34.36 1.90
CA VAL A 524 -56.75 34.77 2.55
C VAL A 524 -57.17 33.84 3.72
N ALA A 525 -57.70 34.44 4.80
CA ALA A 525 -58.54 33.87 5.89
C ALA A 525 -57.99 32.79 6.87
N GLY A 526 -58.23 33.04 8.16
CA GLY A 526 -58.48 32.04 9.23
C GLY A 526 -59.89 32.29 9.81
N PRO A 527 -60.18 32.21 11.13
CA PRO A 527 -59.43 31.67 12.30
C PRO A 527 -60.39 30.82 13.22
N PRO A 528 -60.40 30.88 14.58
CA PRO A 528 -59.41 30.57 15.66
C PRO A 528 -59.90 29.48 16.68
N ILE A 529 -59.14 29.21 17.79
CA ILE A 529 -59.54 29.39 19.23
C ILE A 529 -58.76 28.54 20.31
N MET A 530 -58.15 29.28 21.27
CA MET A 530 -57.84 29.00 22.71
C MET A 530 -56.76 28.02 23.27
N ALA A 531 -56.21 28.45 24.43
CA ALA A 531 -55.43 27.74 25.49
C ALA A 531 -56.19 27.88 26.85
N PRO A 532 -55.70 27.69 28.13
CA PRO A 532 -54.37 27.99 28.76
C PRO A 532 -53.79 26.76 29.54
N SER A 533 -53.02 26.73 30.67
CA SER A 533 -52.62 27.68 31.76
C SER A 533 -51.31 27.25 32.51
N SER A 534 -50.96 27.93 33.61
CA SER A 534 -49.94 27.55 34.64
C SER A 534 -50.51 27.82 36.08
N PRO A 535 -49.85 27.44 37.22
CA PRO A 535 -48.88 28.36 37.88
C PRO A 535 -47.81 27.77 38.86
N SER A 536 -46.98 28.69 39.38
CA SER A 536 -45.80 28.66 40.31
C SER A 536 -45.99 28.24 41.80
N MET A 537 -44.90 27.87 42.52
CA MET A 537 -44.50 28.42 43.86
C MET A 537 -43.11 27.92 44.41
N SER A 538 -42.57 28.61 45.46
CA SER A 538 -41.27 28.39 46.19
C SER A 538 -41.38 28.96 47.64
N PRO A 539 -40.34 29.13 48.52
CA PRO A 539 -38.95 28.59 48.67
C PRO A 539 -38.62 28.13 50.15
N HIS A 540 -37.33 27.86 50.54
CA HIS A 540 -36.70 28.16 51.86
C HIS A 540 -35.19 27.70 51.97
N THR A 541 -34.46 28.06 53.06
CA THR A 541 -32.98 27.89 53.33
C THR A 541 -32.72 27.69 54.87
N PRO A 542 -31.50 27.68 55.52
CA PRO A 542 -30.07 27.82 55.09
C PRO A 542 -29.01 26.93 55.87
N SER A 543 -27.69 27.26 55.73
CA SER A 543 -26.55 27.18 56.73
C SER A 543 -25.26 26.34 56.41
N TRP A 544 -24.13 26.68 57.08
CA TRP A 544 -22.71 26.26 56.88
C TRP A 544 -21.94 26.17 58.23
N PRO A 545 -20.90 25.32 58.40
CA PRO A 545 -19.45 25.72 58.32
C PRO A 545 -18.52 24.62 57.70
N SER A 546 -17.29 24.77 57.20
CA SER A 546 -16.11 25.68 57.30
C SER A 546 -14.95 25.24 58.24
N SER A 547 -13.73 25.06 57.67
CA SER A 547 -12.37 25.14 58.29
C SER A 547 -11.28 24.72 57.27
N GLY A 548 -9.98 24.99 57.52
CA GLY A 548 -8.90 24.91 56.51
C GLY A 548 -7.53 24.37 56.99
N PRO A 549 -6.46 24.46 56.15
CA PRO A 549 -5.21 23.69 56.29
C PRO A 549 -3.97 24.51 56.70
N PRO A 550 -2.80 23.85 56.90
CA PRO A 550 -1.47 24.46 56.78
C PRO A 550 -0.56 23.79 55.73
N SER A 551 0.65 24.33 55.51
CA SER A 551 1.63 23.93 54.48
C SER A 551 3.07 23.85 55.03
N SER A 552 4.04 23.26 54.28
CA SER A 552 5.45 23.73 54.18
C SER A 552 6.44 22.73 53.52
N GLY A 553 7.47 23.28 52.85
CA GLY A 553 8.89 22.88 53.03
C GLY A 553 9.49 21.62 52.36
N PRO A 554 10.49 21.76 51.47
CA PRO A 554 11.38 20.68 51.02
C PRO A 554 12.79 20.73 51.68
N PRO A 555 13.57 19.63 51.64
CA PRO A 555 15.03 19.72 51.62
C PRO A 555 15.72 18.79 50.59
N SER A 556 17.03 18.96 50.43
CA SER A 556 17.90 18.19 49.52
C SER A 556 19.04 17.46 50.26
N SER A 557 19.61 16.41 49.66
CA SER A 557 20.89 15.81 50.09
C SER A 557 21.53 14.94 48.99
N GLY A 558 22.84 14.72 49.06
CA GLY A 558 23.65 14.00 48.06
C GLY A 558 24.06 12.56 48.44
N PRO A 559 24.96 11.93 47.66
CA PRO A 559 25.26 10.49 47.70
C PRO A 559 26.47 10.11 48.58
N PRO A 560 26.71 8.79 48.74
CA PRO A 560 28.07 8.25 48.72
C PRO A 560 28.23 7.09 47.71
N SER A 561 29.48 6.64 47.52
CA SER A 561 29.92 5.65 46.53
C SER A 561 30.57 4.42 47.17
N SER A 562 30.76 3.34 46.38
CA SER A 562 31.83 2.35 46.63
C SER A 562 32.09 1.44 45.43
N SER A 563 33.37 1.12 45.19
CA SER A 563 33.87 0.05 44.31
C SER A 563 34.99 -0.71 45.04
N PRO A 564 35.22 -2.00 44.76
CA PRO A 564 36.39 -2.42 43.97
C PRO A 564 35.98 -3.39 42.82
N ALA A 565 36.69 -3.56 41.69
CA ALA A 565 38.08 -3.99 41.45
C ALA A 565 38.40 -5.43 41.94
N SER A 566 39.14 -6.30 41.23
CA SER A 566 39.62 -6.33 39.83
C SER A 566 40.41 -7.64 39.58
N SER A 567 40.34 -8.27 38.39
CA SER A 567 41.46 -9.06 37.81
C SER A 567 41.13 -9.70 36.45
N SER A 568 42.03 -9.52 35.47
CA SER A 568 42.28 -10.44 34.32
C SER A 568 43.57 -11.26 34.65
N PRO A 569 44.10 -12.23 33.84
CA PRO A 569 44.43 -12.07 32.40
C PRO A 569 44.40 -13.35 31.49
N ALA A 570 44.63 -13.14 30.18
CA ALA A 570 45.47 -13.93 29.24
C ALA A 570 45.28 -15.48 29.04
N SER A 571 45.55 -16.10 27.88
CA SER A 571 45.79 -15.64 26.48
C SER A 571 45.93 -16.84 25.51
N SER A 572 46.20 -16.53 24.22
CA SER A 572 46.88 -17.34 23.17
C SER A 572 46.16 -18.46 22.38
N SER A 573 46.22 -18.29 21.05
CA SER A 573 45.98 -19.25 19.95
C SER A 573 47.28 -20.07 19.64
N PRO A 574 47.63 -20.65 18.45
CA PRO A 574 47.03 -20.60 17.08
C PRO A 574 47.04 -21.92 16.23
N ALA A 575 46.49 -21.84 14.99
CA ALA A 575 46.98 -22.43 13.69
C ALA A 575 47.20 -23.98 13.51
N SER A 576 47.20 -24.59 12.30
CA SER A 576 46.65 -24.26 10.95
C SER A 576 46.87 -25.45 9.95
N THR A 577 46.35 -25.34 8.70
CA THR A 577 46.68 -26.10 7.45
C THR A 577 46.25 -27.56 7.23
N GLY A 578 45.92 -27.92 5.96
CA GLY A 578 46.16 -29.27 5.40
C GLY A 578 45.09 -29.95 4.50
N THR A 579 44.98 -29.61 3.21
CA THR A 579 44.32 -30.43 2.15
C THR A 579 45.34 -31.38 1.47
N PRO A 580 44.98 -32.54 0.87
CA PRO A 580 44.54 -32.56 -0.55
C PRO A 580 43.69 -33.77 -1.09
N SER A 581 43.04 -33.53 -2.25
CA SER A 581 42.84 -34.41 -3.45
C SER A 581 42.31 -35.88 -3.40
N SER A 582 41.04 -36.01 -3.80
CA SER A 582 40.44 -36.88 -4.86
C SER A 582 41.08 -38.20 -5.38
N ARG A 583 40.24 -39.27 -5.48
CA ARG A 583 39.82 -39.96 -6.75
C ARG A 583 38.79 -41.10 -6.54
N THR A 584 38.09 -41.45 -7.64
CA THR A 584 37.03 -42.50 -7.83
C THR A 584 37.65 -43.83 -8.39
N PRO A 585 36.95 -44.93 -8.81
CA PRO A 585 35.52 -45.09 -9.18
C PRO A 585 34.80 -46.49 -8.99
N SER A 586 33.55 -46.55 -9.50
CA SER A 586 32.87 -47.63 -10.28
C SER A 586 32.28 -48.93 -9.65
N SER A 587 30.93 -48.94 -9.56
CA SER A 587 29.95 -49.92 -10.16
C SER A 587 29.92 -51.43 -9.83
N GLY A 588 28.70 -51.97 -9.60
CA GLY A 588 28.37 -53.41 -9.73
C GLY A 588 26.96 -53.86 -9.24
N THR A 589 25.99 -54.02 -10.15
CA THR A 589 24.69 -54.73 -9.99
C THR A 589 24.78 -56.21 -10.48
N PRO A 590 23.75 -57.13 -10.49
CA PRO A 590 22.28 -56.94 -10.41
C PRO A 590 21.38 -58.00 -9.65
N SER A 591 20.18 -57.54 -9.22
CA SER A 591 18.81 -58.14 -9.36
C SER A 591 18.35 -59.53 -8.83
N ALA A 592 17.02 -59.63 -8.66
CA ALA A 592 16.10 -60.80 -8.57
C ALA A 592 15.79 -61.51 -7.21
N GLY A 593 14.51 -61.96 -7.07
CA GLY A 593 13.88 -62.72 -5.96
C GLY A 593 12.53 -63.33 -6.44
N PRO A 594 11.50 -63.66 -5.61
CA PRO A 594 11.36 -63.69 -4.14
C PRO A 594 11.28 -65.16 -3.59
N PRO A 595 10.17 -65.87 -3.19
CA PRO A 595 8.73 -65.56 -2.98
C PRO A 595 8.05 -66.03 -1.63
N SER A 596 6.87 -65.45 -1.35
CA SER A 596 5.64 -65.98 -0.68
C SER A 596 5.64 -66.94 0.57
N SER A 597 5.27 -66.37 1.73
CA SER A 597 4.16 -66.74 2.66
C SER A 597 4.00 -68.13 3.34
N GLY A 598 3.75 -68.12 4.68
CA GLY A 598 3.16 -69.25 5.44
C GLY A 598 2.90 -68.99 6.95
N THR A 599 1.63 -68.93 7.36
CA THR A 599 0.98 -68.65 8.68
C THR A 599 1.08 -69.80 9.73
N PRO A 600 0.46 -69.80 10.97
CA PRO A 600 -0.28 -68.76 11.75
C PRO A 600 -0.07 -68.68 13.33
N ALA A 601 -0.56 -67.58 13.94
CA ALA A 601 -1.30 -67.39 15.23
C ALA A 601 -0.92 -68.04 16.61
N GLY A 602 -1.23 -67.36 17.74
CA GLY A 602 -1.21 -67.99 19.10
C GLY A 602 -1.35 -67.14 20.41
N ALA A 603 -2.52 -66.54 20.67
CA ALA A 603 -3.13 -66.14 21.97
C ALA A 603 -2.34 -65.93 23.33
N SER A 604 -2.30 -64.66 23.79
CA SER A 604 -2.68 -64.12 25.14
C SER A 604 -2.55 -64.89 26.50
N SER A 605 -1.88 -64.28 27.50
CA SER A 605 -2.32 -64.07 28.93
C SER A 605 -1.18 -63.42 29.75
N THR A 606 -1.29 -62.22 30.36
CA THR A 606 -1.97 -61.78 31.61
C THR A 606 -1.49 -62.44 32.92
N GLY A 607 -0.77 -61.69 33.78
CA GLY A 607 -0.43 -62.13 35.16
C GLY A 607 0.55 -61.21 35.93
N ALA A 608 0.02 -60.25 36.70
CA ALA A 608 0.72 -59.57 37.81
C ALA A 608 0.34 -60.28 39.16
N PRO A 609 0.82 -59.95 40.40
CA PRO A 609 0.96 -58.58 40.94
C PRO A 609 2.00 -58.28 42.08
N SER A 610 2.06 -57.00 42.48
CA SER A 610 2.23 -56.43 43.85
C SER A 610 3.44 -56.70 44.77
N GLY A 611 3.91 -55.60 45.41
CA GLY A 611 4.77 -55.57 46.61
C GLY A 611 5.96 -54.58 46.46
N ALA A 612 6.01 -53.31 46.90
CA ALA A 612 5.46 -52.52 48.02
C ALA A 612 6.59 -52.00 48.94
N LEU A 613 6.41 -50.79 49.52
CA LEU A 613 7.29 -50.06 50.45
C LEU A 613 8.58 -49.41 49.88
N GLY A 614 9.11 -48.45 50.65
CA GLY A 614 9.98 -47.35 50.18
C GLY A 614 11.36 -47.19 50.88
N PRO A 615 11.91 -45.96 50.94
CA PRO A 615 13.37 -45.70 50.87
C PRO A 615 14.05 -45.57 52.25
N PRO A 616 15.41 -45.56 52.34
CA PRO A 616 16.15 -44.30 52.23
C PRO A 616 17.57 -44.36 51.59
N HIS A 617 18.19 -43.18 51.52
CA HIS A 617 19.57 -42.82 51.11
C HIS A 617 20.71 -43.87 51.23
N GLN A 618 21.65 -43.81 50.28
CA GLN A 618 22.99 -44.42 50.40
C GLN A 618 24.10 -43.39 50.61
N ARG A 619 25.12 -43.75 51.40
CA ARG A 619 26.51 -43.27 51.26
C ARG A 619 27.33 -44.38 50.59
N GLY A 620 28.25 -44.02 49.70
CA GLY A 620 29.00 -44.98 48.87
C GLY A 620 30.26 -45.57 49.53
N TRP A 621 30.96 -46.41 48.77
CA TRP A 621 32.26 -47.00 49.12
C TRP A 621 33.08 -47.29 47.85
N THR A 622 34.41 -47.30 47.94
CA THR A 622 35.34 -47.52 46.82
C THR A 622 36.13 -48.84 46.98
N PRO A 623 36.22 -49.70 45.93
CA PRO A 623 37.04 -50.91 45.95
C PRO A 623 38.49 -50.69 45.46
N PRO A 624 39.45 -51.57 45.83
CA PRO A 624 40.89 -51.38 45.59
C PRO A 624 41.40 -51.97 44.26
N ALA A 625 42.67 -51.66 43.93
CA ALA A 625 43.34 -52.08 42.69
C ALA A 625 44.06 -53.44 42.77
N PRO A 626 44.09 -54.23 41.67
CA PRO A 626 44.88 -55.47 41.54
C PRO A 626 46.30 -55.24 40.94
N PRO A 627 47.23 -56.21 41.04
CA PRO A 627 48.67 -56.02 40.78
C PRO A 627 49.11 -56.26 39.32
N ALA A 628 50.39 -55.96 39.04
CA ALA A 628 51.00 -56.05 37.71
C ALA A 628 51.43 -57.48 37.31
N ALA A 629 51.32 -57.78 36.01
CA ALA A 629 51.91 -58.95 35.36
C ALA A 629 52.51 -58.55 34.00
N ALA A 630 53.56 -59.25 33.55
CA ALA A 630 54.43 -58.79 32.46
C ALA A 630 54.14 -59.43 31.08
N GLY A 631 54.65 -58.81 30.00
CA GLY A 631 55.43 -59.60 29.04
C GLY A 631 54.91 -59.92 27.63
N THR A 632 53.81 -59.36 27.11
CA THR A 632 53.46 -59.51 25.66
C THR A 632 52.88 -58.24 24.99
N THR A 633 53.13 -57.06 25.55
CA THR A 633 52.35 -55.83 25.31
C THR A 633 52.80 -54.96 24.15
N GLY A 634 53.63 -55.46 23.22
CA GLY A 634 53.98 -54.76 21.98
C GLY A 634 52.91 -54.95 20.88
N ARG A 635 52.89 -56.15 20.27
CA ARG A 635 52.07 -56.43 19.07
C ARG A 635 50.56 -56.44 19.36
N ARG A 636 50.12 -57.02 20.48
CA ARG A 636 48.70 -56.98 20.90
C ARG A 636 48.23 -55.56 21.25
N ARG A 637 49.06 -54.73 21.89
CA ARG A 637 48.67 -53.35 22.26
C ARG A 637 48.59 -52.45 21.03
N ARG A 638 49.47 -52.62 20.03
CA ARG A 638 49.30 -51.99 18.71
C ARG A 638 48.05 -52.49 17.98
N ALA A 639 47.75 -53.79 18.01
CA ALA A 639 46.52 -54.32 17.43
C ALA A 639 45.26 -53.75 18.10
N TYR A 640 45.21 -53.70 19.44
CA TYR A 640 44.10 -53.05 20.16
C TYR A 640 44.00 -51.55 19.89
N LEU A 641 45.12 -50.83 19.73
CA LEU A 641 45.08 -49.41 19.35
C LEU A 641 44.61 -49.19 17.91
N ILE A 642 44.98 -50.08 16.97
CA ILE A 642 44.51 -50.03 15.58
C ILE A 642 43.02 -50.41 15.52
N ILE A 643 42.58 -51.43 16.25
CA ILE A 643 41.16 -51.81 16.34
C ILE A 643 40.35 -50.72 17.04
N ALA A 644 40.84 -50.13 18.13
CA ALA A 644 40.18 -49.01 18.80
C ALA A 644 40.11 -47.79 17.88
N ALA A 645 41.19 -47.42 17.19
CA ALA A 645 41.17 -46.33 16.21
C ALA A 645 40.21 -46.62 15.04
N ALA A 646 40.19 -47.85 14.52
CA ALA A 646 39.26 -48.25 13.47
C ALA A 646 37.80 -48.24 13.95
N VAL A 647 37.51 -48.68 15.18
CA VAL A 647 36.18 -48.60 15.79
C VAL A 647 35.80 -47.14 16.06
N THR A 648 36.71 -46.29 16.54
CA THR A 648 36.47 -44.85 16.69
C THR A 648 36.24 -44.18 15.33
N VAL A 649 36.95 -44.57 14.27
CA VAL A 649 36.71 -44.06 12.91
C VAL A 649 35.38 -44.58 12.35
N VAL A 650 34.98 -45.83 12.61
CA VAL A 650 33.69 -46.38 12.17
C VAL A 650 32.53 -45.79 12.98
N VAL A 651 32.71 -45.52 14.27
CA VAL A 651 31.71 -44.84 15.12
C VAL A 651 31.64 -43.34 14.80
N ALA A 652 32.76 -42.68 14.49
CA ALA A 652 32.76 -41.28 14.07
C ALA A 652 32.20 -41.13 12.65
N ALA A 653 32.58 -41.99 11.70
CA ALA A 653 31.98 -42.03 10.36
C ALA A 653 30.51 -42.43 10.45
N GLY A 654 30.14 -43.38 11.29
CA GLY A 654 28.75 -43.74 11.56
C GLY A 654 27.95 -42.57 12.14
N ALA A 655 28.50 -41.86 13.13
CA ALA A 655 27.89 -40.67 13.73
C ALA A 655 27.75 -39.51 12.72
N VAL A 656 28.78 -39.26 11.91
CA VAL A 656 28.76 -38.26 10.84
C VAL A 656 27.77 -38.65 9.75
N LEU A 657 27.70 -39.92 9.35
CA LEU A 657 26.69 -40.42 8.41
C LEU A 657 25.29 -40.24 9.00
N THR A 658 25.05 -40.62 10.26
CA THR A 658 23.75 -40.36 10.89
C THR A 658 23.45 -38.88 11.05
N TRP A 659 24.44 -38.01 11.24
CA TRP A 659 24.23 -36.55 11.38
C TRP A 659 23.98 -35.87 10.03
N VAL A 660 24.63 -36.33 8.95
CA VAL A 660 24.43 -35.85 7.58
C VAL A 660 23.13 -36.40 6.97
N PHE A 661 22.69 -37.59 7.37
CA PHE A 661 21.46 -38.22 6.89
C PHE A 661 20.26 -38.17 7.87
N TRP A 662 20.39 -37.53 9.04
CA TRP A 662 19.21 -37.16 9.83
C TRP A 662 18.53 -35.99 9.12
N PRO A 663 17.22 -36.06 8.80
CA PRO A 663 16.52 -34.88 8.31
C PRO A 663 16.58 -33.77 9.37
N ARG A 664 17.16 -32.61 9.04
CA ARG A 664 17.29 -31.46 9.96
C ARG A 664 15.95 -31.09 10.62
N TYR A 665 14.87 -31.26 9.86
CA TYR A 665 13.49 -31.06 10.25
C TYR A 665 12.75 -32.40 10.10
N GLY A 666 12.63 -33.14 11.21
CA GLY A 666 11.83 -34.37 11.27
C GLY A 666 10.33 -34.06 11.38
N ALA A 667 9.48 -35.05 11.11
CA ALA A 667 8.04 -34.89 11.29
C ALA A 667 7.68 -34.60 12.76
N LEU A 668 6.81 -33.61 12.98
CA LEU A 668 6.25 -33.31 14.30
C LEU A 668 5.19 -34.34 14.70
N ASP A 669 5.10 -34.65 16.00
CA ASP A 669 4.08 -35.55 16.56
C ASP A 669 2.73 -34.83 16.68
N TYR A 670 2.08 -34.64 15.53
CA TYR A 670 0.83 -33.92 15.36
C TYR A 670 -0.35 -34.63 16.02
N HIS A 671 -1.13 -33.88 16.79
CA HIS A 671 -2.32 -34.36 17.49
C HIS A 671 -3.47 -33.35 17.42
N ALA A 672 -4.70 -33.82 17.62
CA ALA A 672 -5.88 -32.96 17.64
C ALA A 672 -5.75 -31.85 18.69
N LEU A 673 -6.25 -30.66 18.35
CA LEU A 673 -6.11 -29.42 19.14
C LEU A 673 -6.49 -29.64 20.61
N SER A 674 -5.57 -29.35 21.52
CA SER A 674 -5.80 -29.44 22.97
C SER A 674 -6.92 -28.49 23.42
N ASP A 675 -7.61 -28.80 24.53
CA ASP A 675 -8.64 -27.91 25.11
C ASP A 675 -8.22 -26.42 25.12
N PRO A 676 -9.06 -25.49 24.60
CA PRO A 676 -8.69 -24.10 24.37
C PRO A 676 -8.41 -23.35 25.67
N ARG A 677 -7.17 -22.87 25.81
CA ARG A 677 -6.73 -22.09 26.97
C ARG A 677 -7.07 -20.63 26.76
N ARG A 678 -8.30 -20.25 27.11
CA ARG A 678 -8.76 -18.86 27.07
C ARG A 678 -8.09 -18.01 28.16
N ILE A 679 -7.59 -16.86 27.76
CA ILE A 679 -6.78 -15.92 28.54
C ILE A 679 -7.50 -14.56 28.47
N GLN A 680 -7.88 -14.03 29.63
CA GLN A 680 -8.68 -12.81 29.69
C GLN A 680 -7.83 -11.56 29.34
N PRO A 681 -8.33 -10.67 28.48
CA PRO A 681 -7.64 -9.45 28.11
C PRO A 681 -7.83 -8.37 29.19
N ILE A 682 -6.94 -7.38 29.23
CA ILE A 682 -7.03 -6.26 30.20
C ILE A 682 -7.65 -4.98 29.63
N VAL A 683 -7.95 -4.98 28.34
CA VAL A 683 -8.84 -4.05 27.62
C VAL A 683 -9.70 -4.90 26.68
N PRO A 684 -10.96 -4.52 26.39
CA PRO A 684 -11.80 -5.26 25.43
C PRO A 684 -11.09 -5.57 24.11
N VAL A 685 -11.41 -6.72 23.51
CA VAL A 685 -11.05 -7.00 22.11
C VAL A 685 -11.97 -6.17 21.21
N THR A 686 -11.39 -5.48 20.22
CA THR A 686 -12.09 -4.66 19.23
C THR A 686 -11.62 -5.03 17.83
N THR A 687 -12.28 -4.49 16.81
CA THR A 687 -11.87 -4.60 15.40
C THR A 687 -10.77 -3.61 15.00
N ASP A 688 -10.42 -2.65 15.87
CA ASP A 688 -9.48 -1.57 15.55
C ASP A 688 -8.03 -2.06 15.49
N PHE A 689 -7.61 -2.81 16.51
CA PHE A 689 -6.35 -3.54 16.54
C PHE A 689 -6.38 -4.65 17.61
N SER A 690 -6.03 -5.86 17.19
CA SER A 690 -5.72 -6.98 18.08
C SER A 690 -4.75 -7.92 17.37
N ASP A 691 -3.81 -8.50 18.11
CA ASP A 691 -2.65 -9.19 17.52
C ASP A 691 -2.09 -10.24 18.49
N ALA A 692 -1.40 -11.27 17.99
CA ALA A 692 -0.66 -12.24 18.78
C ALA A 692 0.74 -12.51 18.20
N GLU A 693 1.74 -12.64 19.08
CA GLU A 693 3.12 -12.98 18.70
C GLU A 693 3.66 -14.05 19.67
N ILE A 694 4.37 -15.06 19.16
CA ILE A 694 5.07 -16.07 19.97
C ILE A 694 6.57 -15.81 19.92
N TYR A 695 7.22 -15.87 21.09
CA TYR A 695 8.68 -15.82 21.19
C TYR A 695 9.17 -16.70 22.34
N ARG A 696 9.88 -17.78 22.00
CA ARG A 696 10.46 -18.80 22.88
C ARG A 696 9.41 -19.47 23.76
N ASP A 697 9.43 -19.20 25.07
CA ASP A 697 8.55 -19.85 26.04
C ASP A 697 7.21 -19.12 26.24
N ARG A 698 6.90 -18.13 25.39
CA ARG A 698 5.85 -17.12 25.63
C ARG A 698 4.98 -16.83 24.42
N ALA A 699 3.73 -16.49 24.71
CA ALA A 699 2.86 -15.75 23.79
C ALA A 699 2.58 -14.36 24.37
N TYR A 700 2.59 -13.36 23.51
CA TYR A 700 2.12 -12.01 23.76
C TYR A 700 0.82 -11.81 22.99
N PHE A 701 -0.18 -11.23 23.65
CA PHE A 701 -1.45 -10.86 23.04
C PHE A 701 -1.70 -9.38 23.26
N ALA A 702 -2.22 -8.70 22.25
CA ALA A 702 -2.63 -7.31 22.32
C ALA A 702 -4.10 -7.14 21.92
N SER A 703 -4.79 -6.22 22.61
CA SER A 703 -6.08 -5.66 22.22
C SER A 703 -6.08 -4.15 22.49
N VAL A 704 -6.99 -3.41 21.86
CA VAL A 704 -7.11 -1.96 21.98
C VAL A 704 -8.53 -1.56 22.35
N ASP A 705 -8.67 -0.69 23.34
CA ASP A 705 -9.94 -0.06 23.70
C ASP A 705 -10.00 1.35 23.11
N SER A 706 -10.75 1.45 22.00
CA SER A 706 -11.04 2.71 21.28
C SER A 706 -11.94 3.63 22.09
N THR A 707 -12.80 3.12 22.98
CA THR A 707 -13.63 3.96 23.87
C THR A 707 -12.78 4.68 24.93
N ALA A 708 -11.69 4.05 25.36
CA ALA A 708 -10.67 4.64 26.24
C ALA A 708 -9.52 5.32 25.47
N GLY A 709 -9.80 5.90 24.30
CA GLY A 709 -8.85 6.71 23.53
C GLY A 709 -7.77 5.90 22.80
N GLY A 710 -8.09 4.66 22.42
CA GLY A 710 -7.16 3.76 21.74
C GLY A 710 -6.03 3.26 22.63
N ILE A 711 -6.34 2.99 23.91
CA ILE A 711 -5.37 2.43 24.87
C ILE A 711 -5.11 0.96 24.56
N ILE A 712 -3.84 0.61 24.39
CA ILE A 712 -3.44 -0.79 24.17
C ILE A 712 -3.30 -1.53 25.50
N GLY A 713 -3.82 -2.74 25.56
CA GLY A 713 -3.62 -3.68 26.66
C GLY A 713 -2.89 -4.91 26.17
N VAL A 714 -1.70 -5.17 26.72
CA VAL A 714 -0.86 -6.32 26.38
C VAL A 714 -0.88 -7.33 27.52
N VAL A 715 -1.03 -8.62 27.20
CA VAL A 715 -0.95 -9.75 28.14
C VAL A 715 0.13 -10.72 27.68
N ALA A 716 1.07 -11.05 28.56
CA ALA A 716 2.10 -12.06 28.31
C ALA A 716 1.82 -13.32 29.12
N VAL A 717 1.87 -14.50 28.48
CA VAL A 717 1.72 -15.81 29.13
C VAL A 717 2.92 -16.71 28.82
N LYS A 718 3.11 -17.78 29.59
CA LYS A 718 3.93 -18.91 29.14
C LYS A 718 3.08 -19.84 28.28
N LEU A 719 3.65 -20.47 27.26
CA LEU A 719 2.91 -21.41 26.40
C LEU A 719 2.29 -22.59 27.18
N ASN A 720 2.88 -22.96 28.33
CA ASN A 720 2.34 -24.00 29.21
C ASN A 720 1.36 -23.52 30.29
N SER A 721 0.96 -22.23 30.33
CA SER A 721 0.14 -21.64 31.40
C SER A 721 -0.88 -20.61 30.88
N SER A 722 -2.16 -20.75 31.26
CA SER A 722 -3.17 -19.70 31.03
C SER A 722 -3.06 -18.52 32.00
N LYS A 723 -2.30 -18.64 33.10
CA LYS A 723 -2.03 -17.53 34.00
C LYS A 723 -1.03 -16.54 33.37
N PRO A 724 -1.33 -15.23 33.32
CA PRO A 724 -0.38 -14.20 32.90
C PRO A 724 0.92 -14.21 33.72
N LEU A 725 2.03 -14.00 33.01
CA LEU A 725 3.30 -13.56 33.57
C LEU A 725 3.18 -12.10 34.03
N TRP A 726 2.60 -11.27 33.16
CA TRP A 726 2.24 -9.87 33.42
C TRP A 726 1.15 -9.44 32.45
N SER A 727 0.49 -8.33 32.77
CA SER A 727 -0.43 -7.63 31.89
C SER A 727 -0.19 -6.13 32.05
N SER A 728 -0.09 -5.38 30.95
CA SER A 728 0.40 -4.00 30.94
C SER A 728 -0.38 -3.09 29.98
N LYS A 729 -0.62 -1.84 30.39
CA LYS A 729 -1.14 -0.76 29.52
C LYS A 729 -0.07 0.30 29.22
N ASP A 730 1.20 0.02 29.52
CA ASP A 730 2.32 0.97 29.44
C ASP A 730 2.70 1.35 27.99
N GLY A 731 2.14 0.66 26.97
CA GLY A 731 2.18 1.12 25.58
C GLY A 731 1.39 2.43 25.36
N GLY A 732 0.43 2.72 26.25
CA GLY A 732 -0.35 3.95 26.26
C GLY A 732 -1.47 3.99 25.22
N THR A 733 -1.90 5.20 24.87
CA THR A 733 -2.94 5.50 23.87
C THR A 733 -2.36 5.84 22.50
N ALA A 734 -3.08 5.54 21.43
CA ALA A 734 -2.82 6.03 20.07
C ALA A 734 -4.13 6.02 19.26
N TYR A 735 -4.26 6.91 18.27
CA TYR A 735 -5.44 6.95 17.39
C TYR A 735 -5.67 5.62 16.64
N ARG A 736 -4.60 5.01 16.15
CA ARG A 736 -4.57 3.66 15.57
C ARG A 736 -3.28 2.94 15.95
N TRP A 737 -3.37 1.64 16.14
CA TRP A 737 -2.23 0.73 16.25
C TRP A 737 -2.06 -0.04 14.94
N LYS A 738 -0.82 -0.38 14.57
CA LYS A 738 -0.47 -0.94 13.26
C LYS A 738 0.04 -2.38 13.32
N SER A 739 0.92 -2.67 14.27
CA SER A 739 1.51 -3.99 14.47
C SER A 739 2.22 -4.09 15.81
N MET A 740 2.49 -5.31 16.26
CA MET A 740 3.54 -5.59 17.23
C MET A 740 4.56 -6.59 16.69
N ILE A 741 5.75 -6.64 17.30
CA ILE A 741 6.84 -7.56 16.97
C ILE A 741 7.48 -8.01 18.28
N ALA A 742 7.55 -9.32 18.53
CA ALA A 742 8.28 -9.85 19.68
C ALA A 742 9.80 -9.82 19.45
N LEU A 743 10.57 -9.51 20.50
CA LEU A 743 12.00 -9.26 20.45
C LEU A 743 12.71 -9.91 21.65
N PRO A 744 14.04 -10.14 21.59
CA PRO A 744 14.82 -10.64 22.72
C PRO A 744 14.68 -9.82 24.02
N VAL A 745 14.36 -8.53 23.91
CA VAL A 745 14.14 -7.60 25.03
C VAL A 745 12.69 -7.53 25.53
N GLY A 746 11.72 -8.03 24.76
CA GLY A 746 10.28 -7.89 25.05
C GLY A 746 9.43 -7.75 23.79
N LEU A 747 8.65 -6.67 23.70
CA LEU A 747 7.66 -6.46 22.64
C LEU A 747 7.76 -5.03 22.11
N ALA A 748 8.00 -4.87 20.81
CA ALA A 748 7.86 -3.59 20.12
C ALA A 748 6.42 -3.41 19.63
N LEU A 749 5.84 -2.26 19.91
CA LEU A 749 4.50 -1.84 19.50
C LEU A 749 4.61 -0.65 18.55
N PHE A 750 3.91 -0.69 17.42
CA PHE A 750 3.91 0.37 16.42
C PHE A 750 2.52 0.98 16.26
N THR A 751 2.44 2.31 16.32
CA THR A 751 1.22 3.04 15.96
C THR A 751 1.13 3.22 14.45
N ASP A 752 -0.09 3.41 13.96
CA ASP A 752 -0.30 3.94 12.62
C ASP A 752 -0.15 5.48 12.61
N PHE A 753 -0.33 6.11 11.45
CA PHE A 753 -0.27 7.56 11.29
C PHE A 753 -1.41 8.28 12.03
N ASP A 754 -1.08 9.30 12.82
CA ASP A 754 -2.07 10.25 13.34
C ASP A 754 -2.03 11.55 12.54
N SER A 755 -3.05 11.77 11.70
CA SER A 755 -3.21 12.98 10.89
C SER A 755 -3.41 14.25 11.74
N ASN A 756 -3.92 14.12 12.97
CA ASN A 756 -4.11 15.23 13.90
C ASN A 756 -2.80 15.67 14.58
N ASN A 757 -1.81 14.76 14.63
CA ASN A 757 -0.48 15.01 15.19
C ASN A 757 0.62 15.08 14.09
N GLY A 758 0.25 15.55 12.90
CA GLY A 758 1.19 15.81 11.80
C GLY A 758 1.82 14.54 11.21
N TYR A 759 1.03 13.48 11.04
CA TYR A 759 1.39 12.20 10.41
C TYR A 759 2.55 11.47 11.11
N GLN A 760 2.75 11.75 12.40
CA GLN A 760 3.70 11.04 13.24
C GLN A 760 3.20 9.62 13.54
N ARG A 761 4.15 8.69 13.61
CA ARG A 761 3.99 7.37 14.21
C ARG A 761 4.80 7.29 15.50
N ARG A 762 4.56 6.26 16.31
CA ARG A 762 5.39 5.92 17.47
C ARG A 762 5.76 4.44 17.46
N MET A 763 7.00 4.16 17.81
CA MET A 763 7.45 2.87 18.30
C MET A 763 7.57 2.92 19.83
N ALA A 764 7.04 1.94 20.54
CA ALA A 764 7.17 1.79 21.99
C ALA A 764 7.65 0.37 22.31
N VAL A 765 8.62 0.20 23.22
CA VAL A 765 9.16 -1.12 23.58
C VAL A 765 8.81 -1.46 25.03
N LEU A 766 8.04 -2.52 25.22
CA LEU A 766 7.71 -3.08 26.53
C LEU A 766 8.71 -4.18 26.91
N GLY A 767 9.11 -4.26 28.18
CA GLY A 767 10.10 -5.22 28.66
C GLY A 767 9.54 -6.63 28.86
N ALA A 768 10.28 -7.65 28.40
CA ALA A 768 9.88 -9.06 28.52
C ALA A 768 9.58 -9.49 29.97
N ALA A 769 10.28 -8.91 30.96
CA ALA A 769 10.22 -9.36 32.34
C ALA A 769 8.89 -9.00 33.05
N ASP A 770 8.38 -7.79 32.82
CA ASP A 770 7.30 -7.20 33.62
C ASP A 770 6.32 -6.31 32.82
N GLY A 771 6.49 -6.19 31.50
CA GLY A 771 5.61 -5.45 30.61
C GLY A 771 5.73 -3.92 30.69
N LYS A 772 6.68 -3.37 31.46
CA LYS A 772 6.84 -1.92 31.55
C LYS A 772 7.44 -1.32 30.29
N LEU A 773 7.10 -0.07 30.00
CA LEU A 773 7.75 0.70 28.94
C LEU A 773 9.24 0.89 29.25
N LEU A 774 10.11 0.30 28.42
CA LEU A 774 11.56 0.53 28.46
C LEU A 774 11.91 1.89 27.85
N TRP A 775 11.35 2.15 26.66
CA TRP A 775 11.53 3.39 25.91
C TRP A 775 10.46 3.53 24.82
N GLN A 776 10.25 4.75 24.33
CA GLN A 776 9.43 5.05 23.14
C GLN A 776 10.12 6.08 22.26
N ARG A 777 9.83 6.06 20.96
CA ARG A 777 10.33 7.02 19.97
C ARG A 777 9.25 7.40 18.97
N THR A 778 9.12 8.70 18.72
CA THR A 778 8.40 9.25 17.58
C THR A 778 9.15 8.98 16.28
N LEU A 779 8.42 8.55 15.26
CA LEU A 779 8.88 8.28 13.89
C LEU A 779 8.13 9.23 12.93
N ALA A 780 8.80 9.70 11.90
CA ALA A 780 8.15 10.46 10.81
C ALA A 780 7.30 9.54 9.93
N GLU A 781 6.57 10.11 8.96
CA GLU A 781 5.68 9.37 8.06
C GLU A 781 6.43 8.33 7.21
N GLU A 782 7.64 8.65 6.71
CA GLU A 782 8.40 7.76 5.84
C GLU A 782 9.44 6.87 6.56
N ASP A 783 9.62 7.01 7.88
CA ASP A 783 10.68 6.30 8.62
C ASP A 783 10.45 4.78 8.66
N GLU A 784 11.52 4.00 8.55
CA GLU A 784 11.48 2.53 8.62
C GLU A 784 12.37 2.03 9.75
N VAL A 785 11.98 0.93 10.41
CA VAL A 785 12.70 0.35 11.55
C VAL A 785 13.05 -1.10 11.26
N PHE A 786 14.33 -1.41 11.37
CA PHE A 786 14.91 -2.74 11.15
C PHE A 786 15.56 -3.23 12.45
N PHE A 787 15.65 -4.54 12.65
CA PHE A 787 16.24 -5.12 13.85
C PHE A 787 17.44 -5.99 13.48
N ALA A 788 18.60 -5.72 14.07
CA ALA A 788 19.83 -6.49 13.87
C ALA A 788 20.75 -6.34 15.10
N GLY A 789 21.33 -7.44 15.56
CA GLY A 789 22.08 -7.51 16.80
C GLY A 789 21.23 -7.09 18.01
N ASP A 790 21.77 -6.20 18.84
CA ASP A 790 21.05 -5.57 19.95
C ASP A 790 20.61 -4.13 19.63
N THR A 791 20.39 -3.84 18.34
CA THR A 791 20.06 -2.51 17.80
C THR A 791 18.76 -2.50 16.98
N ALA A 792 17.92 -1.50 17.22
CA ALA A 792 16.88 -1.05 16.30
C ALA A 792 17.48 0.02 15.38
N VAL A 793 17.53 -0.24 14.08
CA VAL A 793 18.06 0.69 13.08
C VAL A 793 16.90 1.45 12.47
N VAL A 794 16.87 2.77 12.67
CA VAL A 794 15.85 3.65 12.09
C VAL A 794 16.42 4.33 10.85
N ALA A 795 15.75 4.18 9.71
CA ALA A 795 15.97 5.02 8.54
C ALA A 795 15.18 6.32 8.71
N ASP A 796 15.82 7.34 9.29
CA ASP A 796 15.27 8.68 9.51
C ASP A 796 15.31 9.46 8.20
N ARG A 797 14.20 9.42 7.46
CA ARG A 797 14.11 9.97 6.09
C ARG A 797 14.17 11.48 6.08
N LYS A 798 13.54 12.10 7.08
CA LYS A 798 13.52 13.56 7.28
C LYS A 798 14.90 14.11 7.65
N GLY A 799 15.68 13.37 8.43
CA GLY A 799 17.07 13.67 8.77
C GLY A 799 18.09 13.20 7.72
N LYS A 800 17.67 12.45 6.69
CA LYS A 800 18.54 11.80 5.69
C LYS A 800 19.66 10.96 6.31
N GLN A 801 19.31 10.14 7.30
CA GLN A 801 20.30 9.35 8.06
C GLN A 801 19.76 8.00 8.54
N LEU A 802 20.65 7.02 8.67
CA LEU A 802 20.39 5.83 9.48
C LEU A 802 20.81 6.09 10.94
N LEU A 803 20.02 5.65 11.90
CA LEU A 803 20.25 5.79 13.33
C LEU A 803 20.26 4.42 14.01
N GLY A 804 21.32 4.08 14.76
CA GLY A 804 21.35 2.88 15.59
C GLY A 804 20.90 3.16 17.02
N LEU A 805 19.77 2.59 17.43
CA LEU A 805 19.21 2.72 18.77
C LEU A 805 19.34 1.40 19.54
N LYS A 806 19.93 1.44 20.74
CA LYS A 806 20.12 0.24 21.57
C LYS A 806 18.77 -0.33 22.05
N LEU A 807 18.49 -1.60 21.75
CA LEU A 807 17.17 -2.22 22.00
C LEU A 807 16.73 -2.19 23.47
N SER A 808 17.65 -2.22 24.44
CA SER A 808 17.31 -2.27 25.86
C SER A 808 16.82 -0.94 26.45
N ASP A 809 17.11 0.20 25.82
CA ASP A 809 16.94 1.53 26.43
C ASP A 809 16.74 2.69 25.43
N GLY A 810 16.73 2.42 24.12
CA GLY A 810 16.50 3.41 23.07
C GLY A 810 17.66 4.38 22.85
N SER A 811 18.79 4.24 23.56
CA SER A 811 19.91 5.18 23.42
C SER A 811 20.56 5.09 22.04
N GLN A 812 20.73 6.26 21.41
CA GLN A 812 21.38 6.34 20.09
C GLN A 812 22.88 6.10 20.23
N ARG A 813 23.38 5.03 19.61
CA ARG A 813 24.79 4.66 19.56
C ARG A 813 25.56 5.39 18.47
N TRP A 814 24.94 5.51 17.29
CA TRP A 814 25.56 5.98 16.07
C TRP A 814 24.51 6.62 15.14
N SER A 815 25.00 7.44 14.21
CA SER A 815 24.25 7.90 13.04
C SER A 815 25.13 7.90 11.80
N LEU A 816 24.54 7.60 10.64
CA LEU A 816 25.21 7.56 9.34
C LEU A 816 24.37 8.35 8.33
N ARG A 817 24.94 9.37 7.68
CA ARG A 817 24.24 10.11 6.61
C ARG A 817 23.99 9.20 5.42
N GLU A 818 22.78 9.26 4.85
CA GLU A 818 22.43 8.49 3.65
C GLU A 818 23.35 8.86 2.46
N PRO A 819 23.60 7.93 1.53
CA PRO A 819 24.22 8.25 0.24
C PRO A 819 23.25 9.09 -0.60
N GLU A 820 23.53 10.39 -0.73
CA GLU A 820 22.73 11.30 -1.55
C GLU A 820 23.20 11.32 -3.01
N SER A 821 22.26 11.40 -3.95
CA SER A 821 22.53 11.68 -5.36
C SER A 821 21.86 12.98 -5.80
N SER A 822 22.08 13.39 -7.06
CA SER A 822 21.37 14.51 -7.68
C SER A 822 19.91 14.20 -8.07
N SER A 823 19.42 12.99 -7.78
CA SER A 823 18.03 12.59 -7.95
C SER A 823 17.37 12.29 -6.60
N SER A 824 16.04 12.42 -6.56
CA SER A 824 15.21 12.25 -5.36
C SER A 824 14.96 10.78 -5.00
N GLY A 825 15.96 9.91 -5.13
CA GLY A 825 15.88 8.52 -4.69
C GLY A 825 15.86 8.40 -3.16
N ARG A 826 15.03 7.48 -2.64
CA ARG A 826 15.05 7.05 -1.23
C ARG A 826 16.03 5.89 -1.11
N SER A 827 16.88 5.80 -0.07
CA SER A 827 17.72 4.59 0.10
C SER A 827 16.90 3.38 0.60
N LYS A 828 17.27 2.16 0.26
CA LYS A 828 16.64 0.90 0.74
C LYS A 828 17.54 0.24 1.77
N VAL A 829 16.98 -0.37 2.82
CA VAL A 829 17.72 -1.05 3.88
C VAL A 829 17.25 -2.49 4.00
N LEU A 830 18.18 -3.41 4.23
CA LEU A 830 17.95 -4.85 4.40
C LEU A 830 18.64 -5.33 5.68
N THR A 831 17.98 -6.19 6.44
CA THR A 831 18.66 -7.09 7.39
C THR A 831 19.33 -8.23 6.61
N VAL A 832 20.48 -8.71 7.05
CA VAL A 832 21.02 -9.98 6.55
C VAL A 832 20.31 -11.11 7.29
N THR A 833 19.84 -12.12 6.56
CA THR A 833 19.21 -13.32 7.14
C THR A 833 20.13 -14.53 7.03
N THR A 834 19.94 -15.53 7.87
CA THR A 834 20.67 -16.80 7.84
C THR A 834 19.74 -18.00 7.62
N PRO A 835 20.28 -19.20 7.35
CA PRO A 835 19.47 -20.42 7.31
C PRO A 835 18.80 -20.74 8.67
N THR A 836 19.25 -20.14 9.78
CA THR A 836 18.60 -20.25 11.10
C THR A 836 17.26 -19.52 11.10
N ASP A 837 17.22 -18.27 10.63
CA ASP A 837 15.98 -17.46 10.56
C ASP A 837 14.90 -18.13 9.70
N LEU A 838 15.33 -18.74 8.59
CA LEU A 838 14.46 -19.42 7.64
C LEU A 838 14.12 -20.87 8.05
N GLY A 839 14.81 -21.41 9.06
CA GLY A 839 14.52 -22.69 9.68
C GLY A 839 13.43 -22.63 10.75
N GLY A 840 13.16 -21.45 11.32
CA GLY A 840 12.15 -21.23 12.37
C GLY A 840 10.73 -20.89 11.86
N PRO A 841 9.74 -20.78 12.75
CA PRO A 841 8.35 -20.47 12.39
C PRO A 841 8.21 -19.07 11.78
N ALA A 842 7.29 -18.94 10.83
CA ALA A 842 7.04 -17.69 10.10
C ALA A 842 5.56 -17.50 9.79
N THR A 843 5.16 -16.25 9.50
CA THR A 843 3.83 -15.90 8.99
C THR A 843 3.55 -16.61 7.65
N VAL A 844 2.29 -16.60 7.20
CA VAL A 844 1.90 -17.03 5.84
C VAL A 844 2.59 -16.23 4.72
N PHE A 845 3.23 -15.10 5.05
CA PHE A 845 4.05 -14.29 4.12
C PHE A 845 5.57 -14.49 4.32
N GLY A 846 5.98 -15.55 5.02
CA GLY A 846 7.39 -15.92 5.20
C GLY A 846 8.21 -15.08 6.20
N ARG A 847 7.63 -14.04 6.85
CA ARG A 847 8.30 -13.28 7.93
C ARG A 847 8.54 -14.19 9.14
N PRO A 848 9.79 -14.42 9.60
CA PRO A 848 10.04 -15.15 10.84
C PRO A 848 9.41 -14.48 12.05
N PHE A 849 8.83 -15.28 12.96
CA PHE A 849 8.41 -14.82 14.30
C PHE A 849 9.60 -14.77 15.27
N GLU A 850 10.55 -15.72 15.14
CA GLU A 850 11.72 -15.83 16.02
C GLU A 850 13.06 -15.77 15.24
N PRO A 851 13.39 -14.66 14.56
CA PRO A 851 14.71 -14.49 13.95
C PRO A 851 15.81 -14.41 15.03
N ASP A 852 16.98 -15.01 14.80
CA ASP A 852 18.11 -14.90 15.72
C ASP A 852 18.96 -13.68 15.38
N LEU A 853 18.42 -12.50 15.73
CA LEU A 853 19.02 -11.19 15.47
C LEU A 853 20.52 -11.08 15.84
N ALA A 854 21.06 -11.96 16.69
CA ALA A 854 22.44 -11.95 17.12
C ALA A 854 23.43 -12.70 16.19
N ASP A 855 22.97 -13.53 15.25
CA ASP A 855 23.86 -14.42 14.46
C ASP A 855 24.61 -13.69 13.32
N ASP A 856 23.92 -12.82 12.58
CA ASP A 856 24.51 -11.87 11.63
C ASP A 856 24.00 -10.43 11.87
N PRO A 857 24.67 -9.63 12.73
CA PRO A 857 24.25 -8.26 13.06
C PRO A 857 24.54 -7.25 11.95
N ARG A 858 24.67 -7.68 10.68
CA ARG A 858 24.88 -6.81 9.52
C ARG A 858 23.55 -6.35 8.93
N ILE A 859 23.56 -5.14 8.40
CA ILE A 859 22.55 -4.62 7.49
C ILE A 859 23.21 -4.21 6.16
N VAL A 860 22.41 -4.14 5.10
CA VAL A 860 22.82 -3.58 3.80
C VAL A 860 22.00 -2.34 3.52
N GLN A 861 22.64 -1.20 3.26
CA GLN A 861 22.00 0.01 2.73
C GLN A 861 22.29 0.12 1.23
N ILE A 862 21.24 0.17 0.40
CA ILE A 862 21.31 0.53 -1.03
C ILE A 862 21.01 2.02 -1.18
N GLY A 863 21.99 2.80 -1.63
CA GLY A 863 21.94 4.26 -1.70
C GLY A 863 21.17 4.82 -2.89
N ALA A 864 20.74 6.09 -2.78
CA ALA A 864 20.16 6.84 -3.89
C ALA A 864 21.17 7.13 -5.02
N ASP A 865 22.46 6.99 -4.72
CA ASP A 865 23.60 7.03 -5.65
C ASP A 865 23.89 5.67 -6.34
N LYS A 866 23.08 4.64 -6.07
CA LYS A 866 23.27 3.24 -6.48
C LYS A 866 24.45 2.52 -5.80
N SER A 867 24.96 3.05 -4.68
CA SER A 867 25.92 2.32 -3.84
C SER A 867 25.24 1.21 -3.03
N ALA A 868 26.01 0.23 -2.59
CA ALA A 868 25.65 -0.59 -1.43
C ALA A 868 26.70 -0.41 -0.33
N ARG A 869 26.25 -0.30 0.93
CA ARG A 869 27.08 -0.29 2.14
C ARG A 869 26.68 -1.46 3.02
N VAL A 870 27.62 -2.30 3.41
CA VAL A 870 27.42 -3.30 4.47
C VAL A 870 27.83 -2.67 5.79
N ILE A 871 26.92 -2.64 6.77
CA ILE A 871 27.08 -1.91 8.03
C ILE A 871 26.87 -2.90 9.19
N ASP A 872 27.78 -2.89 10.16
CA ASP A 872 27.57 -3.54 11.46
C ASP A 872 26.54 -2.73 12.27
N ALA A 873 25.36 -3.29 12.54
CA ALA A 873 24.26 -2.58 13.18
C ALA A 873 24.55 -2.24 14.65
N ASN A 874 25.40 -3.02 15.34
CA ASN A 874 25.72 -2.80 16.74
C ASN A 874 26.61 -1.56 16.96
N THR A 875 27.48 -1.26 16.00
CA THR A 875 28.52 -0.21 16.08
C THR A 875 28.34 0.94 15.08
N GLY A 876 27.56 0.74 14.01
CA GLY A 876 27.43 1.70 12.90
C GLY A 876 28.64 1.72 11.98
N LYS A 877 29.55 0.73 12.10
CA LYS A 877 30.74 0.66 11.26
C LYS A 877 30.35 0.16 9.87
N ILE A 878 30.57 0.98 8.84
CA ILE A 878 30.62 0.52 7.45
C ILE A 878 31.80 -0.47 7.34
N LEU A 879 31.48 -1.73 7.03
CA LEU A 879 32.44 -2.82 6.90
C LEU A 879 33.07 -2.84 5.51
N THR A 880 32.24 -2.62 4.48
CA THR A 880 32.64 -2.46 3.08
C THR A 880 31.54 -1.70 2.34
N ASP A 881 31.90 -0.98 1.28
CA ASP A 881 30.96 -0.34 0.36
C ASP A 881 31.38 -0.51 -1.10
N ARG A 882 30.44 -0.37 -2.03
CA ARG A 882 30.69 -0.39 -3.48
C ARG A 882 29.68 0.49 -4.21
N GLN A 883 30.16 1.29 -5.16
CA GLN A 883 29.32 2.04 -6.09
C GLN A 883 28.78 1.15 -7.23
N ASN A 884 27.62 1.50 -7.79
CA ASN A 884 26.92 0.79 -8.87
C ASN A 884 26.65 -0.71 -8.55
N VAL A 885 25.90 -0.96 -7.48
CA VAL A 885 25.45 -2.30 -7.06
C VAL A 885 24.00 -2.55 -7.46
N ALA A 886 23.10 -1.72 -6.96
CA ALA A 886 21.66 -1.80 -7.15
C ALA A 886 21.06 -0.40 -7.01
N GLN A 887 19.90 -0.19 -7.60
CA GLN A 887 19.05 0.97 -7.34
C GLN A 887 18.12 0.64 -6.16
N PRO A 888 17.65 1.63 -5.39
CA PRO A 888 16.70 1.36 -4.30
C PRO A 888 15.35 0.78 -4.74
N THR A 889 15.00 0.90 -6.02
CA THR A 889 13.83 0.28 -6.65
C THR A 889 14.03 -1.18 -7.04
N ASP A 890 15.29 -1.65 -7.11
CA ASP A 890 15.59 -3.00 -7.56
C ASP A 890 15.19 -4.02 -6.47
N GLU A 891 14.85 -5.24 -6.89
CA GLU A 891 14.62 -6.35 -5.98
C GLU A 891 15.95 -6.89 -5.46
N VAL A 892 16.06 -6.96 -4.13
CA VAL A 892 17.31 -7.26 -3.42
C VAL A 892 17.03 -8.00 -2.13
N VAL A 893 17.76 -9.09 -1.89
CA VAL A 893 17.75 -9.84 -0.62
C VAL A 893 19.17 -10.07 -0.12
N ALA A 894 19.35 -10.00 1.19
CA ALA A 894 20.61 -10.28 1.86
C ALA A 894 20.47 -11.56 2.70
N HIS A 895 21.19 -12.61 2.30
CA HIS A 895 21.07 -13.94 2.89
C HIS A 895 22.42 -14.68 2.92
N ASN A 896 22.69 -15.41 4.00
CA ASN A 896 23.86 -16.26 4.22
C ASN A 896 25.19 -15.62 3.75
N GLY A 897 25.43 -14.37 4.17
CA GLY A 897 26.64 -13.62 3.81
C GLY A 897 26.70 -13.05 2.38
N ARG A 898 25.59 -13.07 1.62
CA ARG A 898 25.51 -12.63 0.22
C ARG A 898 24.43 -11.56 0.03
N LEU A 899 24.64 -10.67 -0.93
CA LEU A 899 23.61 -9.78 -1.48
C LEU A 899 23.23 -10.31 -2.87
N ILE A 900 21.96 -10.65 -3.05
CA ILE A 900 21.38 -11.01 -4.34
C ILE A 900 20.64 -9.79 -4.87
N VAL A 901 20.83 -9.48 -6.16
CA VAL A 901 20.23 -8.33 -6.84
C VAL A 901 19.58 -8.82 -8.13
N LEU A 902 18.26 -8.70 -8.24
CA LEU A 902 17.57 -8.77 -9.52
C LEU A 902 17.77 -7.45 -10.24
N GLN A 903 18.17 -7.50 -11.52
CA GLN A 903 18.27 -6.33 -12.38
C GLN A 903 17.30 -6.48 -13.55
N PRO A 904 16.02 -6.04 -13.42
CA PRO A 904 15.02 -6.21 -14.48
C PRO A 904 15.37 -5.48 -15.79
N SER A 905 16.16 -4.40 -15.73
CA SER A 905 16.70 -3.71 -16.91
C SER A 905 17.66 -4.56 -17.75
N ASP A 906 18.28 -5.55 -17.11
CA ASP A 906 19.41 -6.32 -17.61
C ASP A 906 19.11 -7.83 -17.63
N GLN A 907 17.89 -8.22 -17.25
CA GLN A 907 17.36 -9.58 -17.24
C GLN A 907 18.28 -10.61 -16.58
N ARG A 908 18.92 -10.19 -15.48
CA ARG A 908 19.94 -10.94 -14.77
C ARG A 908 19.79 -10.86 -13.26
N ILE A 909 20.24 -11.92 -12.60
CA ILE A 909 20.44 -11.97 -11.15
C ILE A 909 21.94 -11.90 -10.87
N LEU A 910 22.35 -10.88 -10.11
CA LEU A 910 23.71 -10.72 -9.62
C LEU A 910 23.84 -11.22 -8.19
N SER A 911 25.00 -11.76 -7.84
CA SER A 911 25.36 -12.16 -6.49
C SER A 911 26.68 -11.55 -6.06
N TYR A 912 26.64 -10.73 -5.02
CA TYR A 912 27.79 -10.11 -4.36
C TYR A 912 28.05 -10.79 -3.01
N GLN A 913 29.32 -10.83 -2.61
CA GLN A 913 29.73 -11.31 -1.28
C GLN A 913 29.78 -10.13 -0.29
N LEU A 914 29.12 -10.25 0.87
CA LEU A 914 29.02 -9.18 1.88
C LEU A 914 30.32 -8.93 2.66
N ASP A 915 31.36 -9.76 2.45
CA ASP A 915 32.68 -9.58 3.07
C ASP A 915 33.46 -8.41 2.45
N LYS A 916 33.26 -8.13 1.16
CA LYS A 916 34.08 -7.19 0.37
C LYS A 916 33.36 -6.42 -0.75
N LEU A 917 32.08 -6.74 -1.04
CA LEU A 917 31.33 -6.25 -2.21
C LEU A 917 32.19 -6.21 -3.49
N GLY A 918 32.79 -7.36 -3.81
CA GLY A 918 33.66 -7.55 -4.96
C GLY A 918 32.93 -7.45 -6.30
N GLU A 919 33.58 -7.89 -7.38
CA GLU A 919 32.90 -8.09 -8.65
C GLU A 919 31.76 -9.11 -8.48
N PRO A 920 30.54 -8.84 -8.98
CA PRO A 920 29.43 -9.76 -8.86
C PRO A 920 29.62 -10.99 -9.74
N LYS A 921 29.16 -12.15 -9.27
CA LYS A 921 28.78 -13.25 -10.17
C LYS A 921 27.44 -12.88 -10.81
N VAL A 922 27.31 -13.01 -12.13
CA VAL A 922 26.00 -13.29 -12.73
C VAL A 922 25.67 -14.74 -12.35
N VAL A 923 24.55 -14.95 -11.66
CA VAL A 923 24.10 -16.30 -11.24
C VAL A 923 22.90 -16.78 -12.05
N TYR A 924 22.13 -15.88 -12.66
CA TYR A 924 21.07 -16.23 -13.61
C TYR A 924 20.93 -15.16 -14.71
N THR A 925 20.58 -15.58 -15.91
CA THR A 925 20.12 -14.75 -17.05
C THR A 925 18.81 -15.31 -17.58
N THR A 926 17.83 -14.46 -17.92
CA THR A 926 16.57 -14.96 -18.51
C THR A 926 16.82 -15.62 -19.87
N GLN A 927 15.93 -16.55 -20.25
CA GLN A 927 16.02 -17.22 -21.56
C GLN A 927 15.34 -16.44 -22.69
N THR A 928 14.50 -15.44 -22.37
CA THR A 928 13.79 -14.60 -23.34
C THR A 928 13.89 -13.11 -22.98
N ALA A 929 13.88 -12.26 -24.01
CA ALA A 929 14.11 -10.82 -23.89
C ALA A 929 12.88 -10.01 -23.38
N ASP A 930 11.76 -10.69 -23.15
CA ASP A 930 10.51 -10.18 -22.59
C ASP A 930 10.25 -10.64 -21.14
N ALA A 931 11.06 -11.58 -20.63
CA ALA A 931 10.91 -12.11 -19.28
C ALA A 931 11.12 -11.05 -18.19
N GLN A 932 10.25 -11.06 -17.17
CA GLN A 932 10.35 -10.26 -15.95
C GLN A 932 10.77 -11.16 -14.79
N LEU A 933 11.62 -10.65 -13.90
CA LEU A 933 12.06 -11.34 -12.67
C LEU A 933 11.44 -10.64 -11.46
N LYS A 934 10.81 -11.40 -10.56
CA LYS A 934 10.07 -10.87 -9.41
C LYS A 934 10.17 -11.77 -8.17
N ASP A 935 9.71 -11.23 -7.04
CA ASP A 935 9.42 -11.93 -5.78
C ASP A 935 10.59 -12.79 -5.28
N VAL A 936 11.81 -12.26 -5.37
CA VAL A 936 13.02 -12.96 -4.93
C VAL A 936 13.05 -13.18 -3.41
N THR A 937 13.20 -14.44 -3.00
CA THR A 937 13.26 -14.87 -1.60
C THR A 937 14.33 -15.97 -1.43
N PRO A 938 15.05 -16.08 -0.29
CA PRO A 938 15.97 -17.20 -0.08
C PRO A 938 15.18 -18.49 0.25
N CYS A 939 15.53 -19.62 -0.38
CA CYS A 939 14.77 -20.88 -0.28
C CYS A 939 15.66 -22.11 -0.08
N GLY A 940 16.55 -22.02 0.91
CA GLY A 940 17.51 -23.06 1.27
C GLY A 940 18.74 -22.44 1.93
N ASP A 941 19.77 -23.25 2.22
CA ASP A 941 21.03 -22.73 2.78
C ASP A 941 21.75 -21.80 1.78
N ASP A 942 21.68 -22.15 0.49
CA ASP A 942 22.51 -21.61 -0.59
C ASP A 942 21.69 -21.33 -1.88
N ARG A 943 20.38 -21.14 -1.73
CA ARG A 943 19.42 -20.97 -2.84
C ARG A 943 18.57 -19.72 -2.72
N VAL A 944 18.19 -19.15 -3.86
CA VAL A 944 17.06 -18.21 -3.97
C VAL A 944 15.98 -18.76 -4.88
N CYS A 945 14.74 -18.42 -4.54
CA CYS A 945 13.56 -18.67 -5.36
C CYS A 945 12.98 -17.34 -5.82
N PHE A 946 12.43 -17.32 -7.04
CA PHE A 946 11.84 -16.14 -7.67
C PHE A 946 10.81 -16.58 -8.72
N ASP A 947 9.95 -15.66 -9.16
CA ASP A 947 9.13 -15.84 -10.36
C ASP A 947 9.84 -15.29 -11.60
N GLU A 948 9.73 -16.02 -12.71
CA GLU A 948 10.05 -15.54 -14.05
C GLU A 948 8.80 -15.61 -14.94
N GLU A 949 8.21 -14.44 -15.19
CA GLU A 949 7.04 -14.28 -16.06
C GLU A 949 7.47 -13.88 -17.48
N VAL A 950 7.01 -14.60 -18.50
CA VAL A 950 7.26 -14.25 -19.91
C VAL A 950 6.06 -13.45 -20.43
N GLY A 951 6.16 -12.13 -20.39
CA GLY A 951 5.06 -11.22 -20.66
C GLY A 951 4.51 -10.60 -19.38
N TYR A 952 3.18 -10.44 -19.31
CA TYR A 952 2.51 -9.53 -18.37
C TYR A 952 1.07 -9.94 -17.97
N ASP A 953 0.67 -11.18 -18.26
CA ASP A 953 -0.69 -11.71 -18.06
C ASP A 953 -0.81 -12.78 -16.97
N GLY A 954 0.29 -13.08 -16.26
CA GLY A 954 0.44 -14.08 -15.22
C GLY A 954 0.48 -15.54 -15.70
N LYS A 955 0.10 -15.84 -16.95
CA LYS A 955 -0.17 -17.22 -17.41
C LYS A 955 1.09 -18.01 -17.75
N THR A 956 2.22 -17.33 -17.92
CA THR A 956 3.52 -17.90 -18.30
C THR A 956 4.50 -18.05 -17.13
N ALA A 957 4.11 -17.55 -15.95
CA ALA A 957 4.89 -17.52 -14.72
C ALA A 957 5.51 -18.89 -14.34
N SER A 958 6.65 -18.82 -13.65
CA SER A 958 7.52 -19.96 -13.35
C SER A 958 8.30 -19.70 -12.08
N VAL A 959 7.93 -20.40 -11.00
CA VAL A 959 8.73 -20.44 -9.77
C VAL A 959 10.03 -21.20 -10.07
N ILE A 960 11.17 -20.56 -9.87
CA ILE A 960 12.50 -21.11 -10.13
C ILE A 960 13.29 -21.14 -8.83
N ALA A 961 13.94 -22.26 -8.52
CA ALA A 961 15.00 -22.31 -7.50
C ALA A 961 16.38 -22.28 -8.16
N LEU A 962 17.26 -21.40 -7.68
CA LEU A 962 18.60 -21.15 -8.19
C LEU A 962 19.64 -21.33 -7.09
N ASP A 963 20.63 -22.18 -7.34
CA ASP A 963 21.82 -22.29 -6.48
C ASP A 963 22.77 -21.12 -6.77
N VAL A 964 23.04 -20.29 -5.75
CA VAL A 964 23.89 -19.11 -5.92
C VAL A 964 25.39 -19.40 -5.73
N THR A 965 25.78 -20.59 -5.30
CA THR A 965 27.20 -20.97 -5.07
C THR A 965 27.95 -21.27 -6.36
N GLY A 966 27.28 -21.96 -7.30
CA GLY A 966 27.86 -22.53 -8.50
C GLY A 966 28.31 -21.53 -9.58
N ASP A 967 28.47 -22.05 -10.80
CA ASP A 967 28.64 -21.24 -11.99
C ASP A 967 27.27 -20.67 -12.46
N ALA A 968 27.28 -19.81 -13.48
CA ALA A 968 26.07 -19.13 -13.95
C ALA A 968 24.99 -20.12 -14.44
N ASP A 969 23.73 -19.73 -14.24
CA ASP A 969 22.52 -20.43 -14.67
C ASP A 969 22.31 -21.83 -14.05
N HIS A 970 22.87 -22.10 -12.86
CA HIS A 970 22.63 -23.34 -12.10
C HIS A 970 21.24 -23.35 -11.42
N VAL A 971 20.21 -23.43 -12.27
CA VAL A 971 18.82 -23.67 -11.87
C VAL A 971 18.71 -25.07 -11.25
N ALA A 972 18.38 -25.11 -9.97
CA ALA A 972 18.16 -26.36 -9.24
C ALA A 972 16.86 -27.04 -9.69
N TRP A 973 15.81 -26.26 -9.91
CA TRP A 973 14.55 -26.69 -10.55
C TRP A 973 13.73 -25.49 -11.02
N ARG A 974 12.76 -25.76 -11.91
CA ARG A 974 11.75 -24.81 -12.38
C ARG A 974 10.38 -25.46 -12.35
N TYR A 975 9.40 -24.81 -11.74
CA TYR A 975 8.01 -25.23 -11.72
C TYR A 975 7.12 -24.19 -12.41
N LYS A 976 6.24 -24.63 -13.32
CA LYS A 976 5.29 -23.73 -13.99
C LYS A 976 4.05 -23.56 -13.13
N LEU A 977 3.81 -22.34 -12.67
CA LEU A 977 2.66 -21.97 -11.86
C LEU A 977 2.20 -20.59 -12.32
N ALA A 978 0.95 -20.49 -12.78
CA ALA A 978 0.40 -19.23 -13.26
C ALA A 978 -0.05 -18.34 -12.09
N ASN A 979 0.04 -17.02 -12.30
CA ASN A 979 -0.49 -15.99 -11.40
C ASN A 979 0.05 -16.08 -9.95
N VAL A 980 1.35 -16.31 -9.78
CA VAL A 980 2.02 -16.29 -8.47
C VAL A 980 1.89 -14.89 -7.85
N GLU A 981 1.53 -14.83 -6.57
CA GLU A 981 1.54 -13.61 -5.75
C GLU A 981 2.54 -13.69 -4.58
N THR A 982 2.87 -14.90 -4.11
CA THR A 982 3.77 -15.11 -2.98
C THR A 982 4.63 -16.35 -3.17
N ILE A 983 5.89 -16.28 -2.69
CA ILE A 983 6.80 -17.43 -2.59
C ILE A 983 7.31 -17.49 -1.14
N VAL A 984 6.90 -18.52 -0.41
CA VAL A 984 7.18 -18.71 1.01
C VAL A 984 8.14 -19.90 1.17
N PRO A 985 9.40 -19.68 1.61
CA PRO A 985 10.37 -20.76 1.73
C PRO A 985 10.10 -21.65 2.95
N VAL A 986 10.25 -22.97 2.78
CA VAL A 986 10.05 -24.02 3.79
C VAL A 986 11.27 -24.93 3.75
N GLY A 987 12.38 -24.42 4.30
CA GLY A 987 13.70 -25.00 4.07
C GLY A 987 14.04 -24.93 2.57
N GLU A 988 14.29 -26.10 1.97
CA GLU A 988 14.58 -26.26 0.54
C GLU A 988 13.32 -26.34 -0.35
N ALA A 989 12.13 -26.48 0.25
CA ALA A 989 10.85 -26.46 -0.44
C ALA A 989 10.25 -25.03 -0.47
N VAL A 990 9.21 -24.81 -1.27
CA VAL A 990 8.43 -23.56 -1.23
C VAL A 990 6.93 -23.83 -1.24
N VAL A 991 6.22 -22.94 -0.56
CA VAL A 991 4.78 -22.75 -0.61
C VAL A 991 4.54 -21.52 -1.47
N ALA A 992 3.87 -21.69 -2.61
CA ALA A 992 3.59 -20.60 -3.55
C ALA A 992 2.08 -20.32 -3.63
N GLY A 993 1.67 -19.10 -3.30
CA GLY A 993 0.28 -18.64 -3.37
C GLY A 993 -0.03 -17.95 -4.70
N THR A 994 -1.27 -18.08 -5.18
CA THR A 994 -1.72 -17.49 -6.44
C THR A 994 -2.92 -16.53 -6.27
N THR A 995 -3.19 -15.71 -7.29
CA THR A 995 -4.36 -14.80 -7.35
C THR A 995 -5.72 -15.48 -7.17
N SER A 996 -5.80 -16.81 -7.30
CA SER A 996 -7.03 -17.58 -7.03
C SER A 996 -7.24 -17.92 -5.55
N ASN A 997 -6.31 -17.57 -4.66
CA ASN A 997 -6.20 -18.06 -3.27
C ASN A 997 -5.93 -19.57 -3.20
N ASP A 998 -5.34 -20.15 -4.26
CA ASP A 998 -4.78 -21.50 -4.24
C ASP A 998 -3.33 -21.43 -3.78
N THR A 999 -3.02 -22.22 -2.76
CA THR A 999 -1.65 -22.47 -2.32
C THR A 999 -1.11 -23.74 -2.99
N THR A 1000 0.13 -23.72 -3.44
CA THR A 1000 0.84 -24.84 -4.08
C THR A 1000 2.13 -25.17 -3.34
N LEU A 1001 2.26 -26.40 -2.83
CA LEU A 1001 3.49 -26.89 -2.21
C LEU A 1001 4.39 -27.56 -3.26
N ILE A 1002 5.62 -27.07 -3.39
CA ILE A 1002 6.66 -27.56 -4.30
C ILE A 1002 7.85 -28.03 -3.44
N ASP A 1003 8.27 -29.29 -3.57
CA ASP A 1003 9.41 -29.82 -2.82
C ASP A 1003 10.77 -29.31 -3.33
N GLY A 1004 11.85 -29.56 -2.58
CA GLY A 1004 13.20 -29.12 -2.94
C GLY A 1004 13.83 -29.79 -4.17
N SER A 1005 13.08 -30.64 -4.89
CA SER A 1005 13.39 -31.16 -6.22
C SER A 1005 12.57 -30.53 -7.35
N GLY A 1006 11.66 -29.60 -7.02
CA GLY A 1006 10.78 -28.91 -7.96
C GLY A 1006 9.50 -29.67 -8.29
N LYS A 1007 9.16 -30.69 -7.51
CA LYS A 1007 7.95 -31.50 -7.70
C LYS A 1007 6.81 -30.93 -6.86
N GLN A 1008 5.67 -30.66 -7.49
CA GLN A 1008 4.43 -30.35 -6.77
C GLN A 1008 3.99 -31.53 -5.90
N ILE A 1009 3.73 -31.26 -4.63
CA ILE A 1009 3.12 -32.19 -3.67
C ILE A 1009 1.60 -32.02 -3.66
N TRP A 1010 1.10 -30.78 -3.65
CA TRP A 1010 -0.33 -30.46 -3.77
C TRP A 1010 -0.58 -29.02 -4.23
N THR A 1011 -1.78 -28.76 -4.74
CA THR A 1011 -2.39 -27.42 -4.91
C THR A 1011 -3.78 -27.48 -4.27
N ARG A 1012 -4.13 -26.49 -3.42
CA ARG A 1012 -5.35 -26.46 -2.61
C ARG A 1012 -5.76 -25.01 -2.30
N PRO A 1013 -7.06 -24.68 -2.20
CA PRO A 1013 -7.49 -23.39 -1.68
C PRO A 1013 -7.20 -23.27 -0.17
N GLY A 1014 -6.88 -22.06 0.28
CA GLY A 1014 -6.49 -21.77 1.66
C GLY A 1014 -4.99 -21.50 1.81
N GLU A 1015 -4.54 -21.41 3.06
CA GLU A 1015 -3.23 -20.86 3.43
C GLU A 1015 -2.33 -21.92 4.09
N ALA A 1016 -1.01 -21.83 3.90
CA ALA A 1016 -0.05 -22.71 4.59
C ALA A 1016 1.11 -21.92 5.21
N ALA A 1017 1.27 -22.09 6.52
CA ALA A 1017 2.27 -21.43 7.32
C ALA A 1017 3.46 -22.33 7.66
N ARG A 1018 4.67 -21.76 7.68
CA ARG A 1018 5.88 -22.48 8.12
C ARG A 1018 5.93 -22.61 9.64
N LEU A 1019 6.08 -23.85 10.11
CA LEU A 1019 6.41 -24.15 11.51
C LEU A 1019 7.93 -24.29 11.70
N ASP A 1020 8.58 -24.98 10.78
CA ASP A 1020 10.04 -25.07 10.63
C ASP A 1020 10.38 -25.41 9.16
N GLY A 1021 11.68 -25.59 8.84
CA GLY A 1021 12.13 -25.92 7.48
C GLY A 1021 11.71 -27.30 6.92
N GLY A 1022 10.83 -28.05 7.57
CA GLY A 1022 10.21 -29.28 7.05
C GLY A 1022 8.76 -29.51 7.48
N ASN A 1023 8.15 -28.60 8.24
CA ASN A 1023 6.81 -28.76 8.80
C ASN A 1023 5.91 -27.52 8.56
N LEU A 1024 4.63 -27.79 8.30
CA LEU A 1024 3.59 -26.83 7.95
C LEU A 1024 2.38 -26.88 8.88
N LEU A 1025 1.67 -25.76 8.94
CA LEU A 1025 0.32 -25.62 9.46
C LEU A 1025 -0.59 -25.11 8.33
N GLU A 1026 -1.49 -25.97 7.86
CA GLU A 1026 -2.46 -25.70 6.78
C GLU A 1026 -3.77 -25.17 7.38
N PHE A 1027 -4.24 -24.01 6.91
CA PHE A 1027 -5.54 -23.42 7.24
C PHE A 1027 -6.52 -23.69 6.09
N SER A 1028 -7.70 -24.24 6.39
CA SER A 1028 -8.71 -24.64 5.38
C SER A 1028 -9.43 -23.47 4.66
N LYS A 1029 -9.00 -22.23 4.90
CA LYS A 1029 -9.58 -20.96 4.40
C LYS A 1029 -8.47 -19.89 4.36
N PRO A 1030 -8.64 -18.82 3.57
CA PRO A 1030 -7.87 -17.57 3.76
C PRO A 1030 -8.05 -17.01 5.18
N LEU A 1031 -7.05 -16.25 5.66
CA LEU A 1031 -7.08 -15.68 7.01
C LEU A 1031 -8.11 -14.54 7.14
N SER A 1032 -8.80 -14.47 8.29
CA SER A 1032 -9.94 -13.58 8.54
C SER A 1032 -9.75 -12.67 9.75
N LYS A 1033 -10.12 -11.39 9.58
CA LYS A 1033 -10.23 -10.38 10.66
C LYS A 1033 -11.48 -10.51 11.51
N SER A 1034 -12.51 -11.14 10.96
CA SER A 1034 -13.73 -11.51 11.67
C SER A 1034 -13.54 -12.87 12.34
N PRO A 1035 -14.01 -13.08 13.58
CA PRO A 1035 -13.96 -14.39 14.22
C PRO A 1035 -14.62 -15.47 13.37
N ASP A 1036 -13.87 -16.52 13.08
CA ASP A 1036 -14.29 -17.63 12.22
C ASP A 1036 -13.79 -18.97 12.79
N ASP A 1037 -14.27 -20.07 12.20
CA ASP A 1037 -13.91 -21.45 12.56
C ASP A 1037 -13.10 -22.10 11.41
N PRO A 1038 -11.78 -21.83 11.25
CA PRO A 1038 -10.95 -22.55 10.28
C PRO A 1038 -10.63 -23.96 10.77
N ALA A 1039 -10.61 -24.93 9.85
CA ALA A 1039 -10.04 -26.24 10.13
C ALA A 1039 -8.53 -26.20 9.91
N LEU A 1040 -7.77 -26.70 10.88
CA LEU A 1040 -6.31 -26.79 10.83
C LEU A 1040 -5.86 -28.21 10.51
N SER A 1041 -4.79 -28.33 9.73
CA SER A 1041 -4.07 -29.59 9.52
C SER A 1041 -2.55 -29.38 9.65
N GLY A 1042 -1.85 -30.36 10.22
CA GLY A 1042 -0.39 -30.38 10.29
C GLY A 1042 0.21 -31.25 9.19
N ARG A 1043 1.36 -30.85 8.63
CA ARG A 1043 2.08 -31.67 7.63
C ARG A 1043 3.59 -31.59 7.80
N HIS A 1044 4.26 -32.76 7.78
CA HIS A 1044 5.66 -32.85 7.37
C HIS A 1044 5.77 -32.98 5.85
N LEU A 1045 6.77 -32.37 5.21
CA LEU A 1045 6.92 -32.36 3.74
C LEU A 1045 6.92 -33.75 3.08
N GLY A 1046 7.27 -34.82 3.80
CA GLY A 1046 7.25 -36.20 3.30
C GLY A 1046 5.91 -36.93 3.44
N ASP A 1047 4.97 -36.41 4.24
CA ASP A 1047 3.81 -37.13 4.75
C ASP A 1047 2.46 -36.55 4.29
N GLU A 1048 1.37 -37.30 4.54
CA GLU A 1048 0.01 -36.77 4.43
C GLU A 1048 -0.31 -35.78 5.55
N ALA A 1049 -1.31 -34.92 5.33
CA ALA A 1049 -1.73 -33.95 6.34
C ALA A 1049 -2.56 -34.63 7.45
N VAL A 1050 -2.18 -34.38 8.70
CA VAL A 1050 -2.86 -34.83 9.92
C VAL A 1050 -3.91 -33.78 10.30
N PRO A 1051 -5.22 -34.09 10.28
CA PRO A 1051 -6.25 -33.14 10.69
C PRO A 1051 -6.15 -32.84 12.19
N LEU A 1052 -6.01 -31.56 12.55
CA LEU A 1052 -5.89 -31.10 13.93
C LEU A 1052 -7.25 -30.74 14.54
N GLY A 1053 -8.23 -30.42 13.69
CA GLY A 1053 -9.60 -30.05 14.07
C GLY A 1053 -9.95 -28.61 13.69
N ALA A 1054 -11.14 -28.15 14.07
CA ALA A 1054 -11.52 -26.74 13.94
C ALA A 1054 -10.97 -25.94 15.13
N PHE A 1055 -10.34 -24.80 14.85
CA PHE A 1055 -10.02 -23.81 15.88
C PHE A 1055 -11.19 -22.82 15.90
N SER A 1056 -12.08 -22.91 16.89
CA SER A 1056 -13.33 -22.13 16.89
C SER A 1056 -13.20 -20.75 17.53
N ASP A 1057 -13.97 -19.78 17.01
CA ASP A 1057 -14.03 -18.40 17.49
C ASP A 1057 -12.63 -17.74 17.52
N ILE A 1058 -11.97 -17.66 16.36
CA ILE A 1058 -10.69 -16.95 16.20
C ILE A 1058 -10.65 -16.00 14.99
N ARG A 1059 -9.97 -14.88 15.16
CA ARG A 1059 -9.54 -14.00 14.07
C ARG A 1059 -8.26 -14.59 13.49
N SER A 1060 -8.41 -15.39 12.44
CA SER A 1060 -7.33 -16.19 11.88
C SER A 1060 -6.16 -15.37 11.32
N ASP A 1061 -6.33 -14.08 11.04
CA ASP A 1061 -5.22 -13.17 10.67
C ASP A 1061 -4.36 -12.69 11.85
N THR A 1062 -4.87 -12.80 13.09
CA THR A 1062 -4.16 -12.43 14.33
C THR A 1062 -3.29 -13.55 14.90
N CYS A 1063 -3.19 -14.68 14.21
CA CYS A 1063 -2.57 -15.89 14.73
C CYS A 1063 -1.04 -15.89 14.61
N ALA A 1064 -0.37 -16.35 15.68
CA ALA A 1064 1.04 -16.72 15.67
C ALA A 1064 1.24 -18.14 16.20
N TRP A 1065 2.34 -18.78 15.80
CA TRP A 1065 2.60 -20.19 16.09
C TRP A 1065 4.10 -20.49 16.24
N ASN A 1066 4.38 -21.61 16.91
CA ASN A 1066 5.65 -22.32 16.82
C ASN A 1066 5.37 -23.80 16.53
N THR A 1067 6.40 -24.65 16.50
CA THR A 1067 6.34 -26.10 16.20
C THR A 1067 5.48 -26.97 17.13
N SER A 1068 4.71 -26.38 18.05
CA SER A 1068 3.88 -27.12 19.03
C SER A 1068 2.56 -26.45 19.40
N THR A 1069 2.46 -25.13 19.21
CA THR A 1069 1.47 -24.27 19.87
C THR A 1069 1.06 -23.14 18.94
N VAL A 1070 -0.24 -22.84 18.91
CA VAL A 1070 -0.83 -21.70 18.19
C VAL A 1070 -1.54 -20.76 19.19
N ALA A 1071 -1.40 -19.46 18.95
CA ALA A 1071 -1.94 -18.36 19.75
C ALA A 1071 -2.71 -17.41 18.82
N CYS A 1072 -3.98 -17.13 19.12
CA CYS A 1072 -4.83 -16.23 18.32
C CYS A 1072 -5.73 -15.36 19.20
N VAL A 1073 -6.30 -14.30 18.64
CA VAL A 1073 -7.34 -13.48 19.28
C VAL A 1073 -8.73 -14.01 18.88
N ALA A 1074 -9.66 -14.09 19.83
CA ALA A 1074 -11.06 -14.48 19.62
C ALA A 1074 -11.98 -13.26 19.38
N GLU A 1075 -13.30 -13.44 19.39
CA GLU A 1075 -14.24 -12.32 19.47
C GLU A 1075 -14.03 -11.48 20.74
N LYS A 1076 -13.82 -12.14 21.90
CA LYS A 1076 -13.88 -11.52 23.24
C LYS A 1076 -12.67 -11.73 24.14
N ASP A 1077 -11.82 -12.72 23.87
CA ASP A 1077 -10.62 -13.02 24.67
C ASP A 1077 -9.46 -13.53 23.79
N PHE A 1078 -8.40 -14.07 24.40
CA PHE A 1078 -7.25 -14.64 23.70
C PHE A 1078 -7.21 -16.15 23.87
N VAL A 1079 -6.85 -16.91 22.83
CA VAL A 1079 -6.86 -18.39 22.86
C VAL A 1079 -5.50 -18.97 22.52
N LEU A 1080 -5.11 -19.99 23.28
CA LEU A 1080 -3.88 -20.73 23.10
C LEU A 1080 -4.18 -22.24 23.07
N GLN A 1081 -3.72 -22.94 22.03
CA GLN A 1081 -3.88 -24.39 21.86
C GLN A 1081 -2.58 -25.06 21.44
N ARG A 1082 -2.34 -26.29 21.91
CA ARG A 1082 -1.28 -27.18 21.40
C ARG A 1082 -1.83 -28.07 20.30
N PHE A 1083 -0.96 -28.40 19.35
CA PHE A 1083 -1.25 -29.30 18.24
C PHE A 1083 -0.12 -30.30 17.94
N ALA A 1084 1.05 -30.20 18.58
CA ALA A 1084 2.14 -31.16 18.43
C ALA A 1084 3.05 -31.28 19.66
N GLY A 1085 3.63 -32.48 19.85
CA GLY A 1085 4.66 -32.84 20.86
C GLY A 1085 4.24 -32.81 22.33
#